data_AF-A0A167LFB7-F1
#
_entry.id   AF-A0A167LFB7-F1
#
_cell.length_a   1.000
_cell.length_b   1.000
_cell.length_c   1.000
_cell.angle_alpha   90.00
_cell.angle_beta   90.00
_cell.angle_gamma   90.00
#
_symmetry.space_group_name_H-M   'P 1'
#
loop_
_entity.id
_entity.type
_entity.pdbx_description
1 polymer ?
#
loop_
_entity_poly.entity_id
_entity_poly.type
_entity_poly.pdbx_seq_one_letter_code
_entity_poly.pdbx_strand_id
1 'polypeptide(L)'
;MTVKSTILYFTFALLISQLTGCGGGGGSEQNNNSNVSNNTSNQNSTSVQNNADNNNSQGGDSNTDSSGDSSGEQGDADQGGSNQGGSNQGVSDQDNGDQSDSTQSDETFSSKQQVSRFIQQATFGATPTQIVSLHEKSASEWLKAQMEQPASLVLPSVVAAAPDDPDDGFNLFHIEQTSLAFWRNSIAGEDQLRQRVAFALSELLVVSNAGGEVLTDIPEAVAAYQDILIQNAFGNYRQILELVTYSPAMGHYLTYMGSEKGNEQTGRMPDENYARELLQLFTLGIVALNKDGSVKLNSEGAPVELYNNTDITGLARVFTGLNLNEDDPEELINTRFTKPMQVFPESHSEKEKVFLGLTIPAGTGAKASITQALDHIFNHANLAPFVSKQLIQRLVTSNPSPEYISRVVSAFESGSFELPDGSSVGSSDRGDLAATFAAILFDEEARTQAAENGGKIREPILRFTHWARAFNVENIEPKYIPQLWETGATADLGQHPYRSPSVFNYFRPGYKAPGSKSAELGLVAPELQITNASSIPGYINFMTYFVMGQQQEADVDELKEEFDEIGVEFDLQKALQSFRPNYEPLLEIADSPTELVAYLDLLLCAQQLSDQTKQKITTALSKIPSDEDDGFLPRVHLAILMVMSSPDYLVQK
;
A
#
# COMPACT_ATOMS: atom_id res chain seq x y z
N MET A 1 24.72 -42.40 -8.62
CA MET A 1 25.31 -41.76 -9.82
C MET A 1 24.70 -42.39 -11.07
N THR A 2 23.47 -41.99 -11.41
CA THR A 2 22.76 -42.54 -12.58
C THR A 2 21.59 -41.61 -12.91
N VAL A 3 21.74 -40.79 -13.95
CA VAL A 3 20.78 -40.28 -14.96
C VAL A 3 19.40 -39.72 -14.53
N LYS A 4 18.89 -39.98 -13.32
CA LYS A 4 17.66 -39.39 -12.75
C LYS A 4 17.88 -37.99 -12.16
N SER A 5 19.05 -37.70 -11.56
CA SER A 5 19.35 -36.34 -11.06
C SER A 5 19.40 -35.29 -12.18
N THR A 6 19.69 -35.66 -13.42
CA THR A 6 19.75 -34.70 -14.54
C THR A 6 18.37 -34.40 -15.15
N ILE A 7 17.36 -35.24 -14.89
CA ILE A 7 15.98 -35.03 -15.38
C ILE A 7 15.19 -34.16 -14.38
N LEU A 8 15.50 -34.20 -13.09
CA LEU A 8 14.83 -33.40 -12.05
C LEU A 8 15.22 -31.91 -12.12
N TYR A 9 16.51 -31.60 -12.31
CA TYR A 9 16.99 -30.24 -12.58
C TYR A 9 16.33 -29.62 -13.83
N PHE A 10 15.96 -30.44 -14.81
CA PHE A 10 15.27 -29.96 -16.01
C PHE A 10 13.78 -29.68 -15.80
N THR A 11 13.15 -30.29 -14.80
CA THR A 11 11.69 -30.15 -14.56
C THR A 11 11.41 -28.89 -13.74
N PHE A 12 12.29 -28.56 -12.79
CA PHE A 12 12.23 -27.31 -12.02
C PHE A 12 12.69 -26.09 -12.86
N ALA A 13 13.68 -26.26 -13.75
CA ALA A 13 14.08 -25.23 -14.70
C ALA A 13 13.05 -25.02 -15.85
N LEU A 14 12.27 -26.05 -16.24
CA LEU A 14 11.24 -25.89 -17.28
C LEU A 14 10.06 -25.02 -16.83
N LEU A 15 9.75 -24.97 -15.53
CA LEU A 15 8.75 -24.05 -14.99
C LEU A 15 9.17 -22.58 -15.17
N ILE A 16 10.48 -22.32 -15.20
CA ILE A 16 11.05 -20.99 -15.43
C ILE A 16 11.22 -20.70 -16.95
N SER A 17 11.32 -21.72 -17.81
CA SER A 17 11.59 -21.54 -19.26
C SER A 17 10.40 -21.74 -20.22
N GLN A 18 9.21 -22.14 -19.77
CA GLN A 18 8.01 -22.29 -20.63
C GLN A 18 7.14 -21.02 -20.76
N LEU A 19 7.69 -19.85 -20.44
CA LEU A 19 7.05 -18.54 -20.69
C LEU A 19 7.38 -17.92 -22.07
N THR A 20 7.88 -18.70 -23.03
CA THR A 20 7.99 -18.26 -24.43
C THR A 20 7.38 -19.24 -25.42
N GLY A 21 6.14 -18.91 -25.80
CA GLY A 21 5.62 -19.14 -27.15
C GLY A 21 5.11 -20.53 -27.49
N CYS A 22 3.79 -20.66 -27.61
CA CYS A 22 3.16 -21.37 -28.72
C CYS A 22 1.73 -20.85 -28.95
N GLY A 23 1.63 -19.71 -29.64
CA GLY A 23 0.49 -19.45 -30.51
C GLY A 23 0.80 -20.04 -31.89
N GLY A 24 0.00 -21.01 -32.34
CA GLY A 24 0.03 -21.51 -33.71
C GLY A 24 -1.43 -21.70 -34.17
N GLY A 25 -1.83 -21.33 -35.39
CA GLY A 25 -1.07 -20.77 -36.50
C GLY A 25 -1.98 -20.40 -37.67
N GLY A 26 -1.36 -19.92 -38.74
CA GLY A 26 -1.99 -19.65 -40.03
C GLY A 26 -0.94 -19.08 -40.97
N GLY A 27 -0.36 -19.93 -41.82
CA GLY A 27 0.85 -19.65 -42.58
C GLY A 27 0.66 -18.84 -43.86
N SER A 28 1.78 -18.28 -44.33
CA SER A 28 2.21 -18.35 -45.73
C SER A 28 3.68 -17.92 -45.81
N GLU A 29 4.46 -18.71 -46.56
CA GLU A 29 5.88 -18.53 -46.82
C GLU A 29 6.15 -17.28 -47.66
N GLN A 30 7.19 -16.52 -47.34
CA GLN A 30 8.17 -16.05 -48.33
C GLN A 30 9.42 -15.42 -47.68
N ASN A 31 10.57 -15.81 -48.23
CA ASN A 31 11.93 -15.36 -47.93
C ASN A 31 12.09 -13.84 -47.85
N ASN A 32 12.88 -13.35 -46.88
CA ASN A 32 14.10 -12.59 -47.20
C ASN A 32 15.01 -12.30 -45.99
N ASN A 33 16.29 -12.22 -46.35
CA ASN A 33 17.52 -12.03 -45.59
C ASN A 33 17.62 -10.61 -44.99
N SER A 34 18.11 -10.45 -43.74
CA SER A 34 19.12 -9.44 -43.32
C SER A 34 19.22 -9.22 -41.80
N ASN A 35 20.46 -9.05 -41.34
CA ASN A 35 20.92 -8.62 -40.01
C ASN A 35 20.22 -7.37 -39.47
N VAL A 36 19.92 -7.33 -38.17
CA VAL A 36 19.69 -6.07 -37.43
C VAL A 36 20.30 -6.14 -36.02
N SER A 37 21.17 -5.18 -35.75
CA SER A 37 21.73 -4.84 -34.44
C SER A 37 20.71 -4.07 -33.60
N ASN A 38 20.62 -4.38 -32.30
CA ASN A 38 19.81 -3.65 -31.32
C ASN A 38 20.38 -2.25 -31.06
N ASN A 39 19.57 -1.22 -31.24
CA ASN A 39 19.83 0.12 -30.71
C ASN A 39 18.50 0.80 -30.38
N THR A 40 18.20 0.97 -29.09
CA THR A 40 16.98 1.62 -28.60
C THR A 40 17.33 3.03 -28.17
N SER A 41 17.00 4.02 -29.00
CA SER A 41 17.06 5.45 -28.67
C SER A 41 15.66 6.04 -28.76
N ASN A 42 15.13 6.48 -27.62
CA ASN A 42 13.83 7.13 -27.51
C ASN A 42 14.03 8.66 -27.67
N GLN A 43 13.64 9.22 -28.81
CA GLN A 43 13.51 10.66 -29.01
C GLN A 43 12.07 10.95 -29.44
N ASN A 44 11.41 11.89 -28.77
CA ASN A 44 10.14 12.43 -29.23
C ASN A 44 10.28 13.95 -29.36
N SER A 45 10.21 14.43 -30.61
CA SER A 45 10.22 15.83 -30.99
C SER A 45 8.81 16.32 -31.28
N THR A 46 8.51 17.51 -30.80
CA THR A 46 7.35 18.35 -31.13
C THR A 46 7.30 18.75 -32.61
N SER A 47 6.11 18.75 -33.21
CA SER A 47 5.76 19.71 -34.27
C SER A 47 4.25 19.83 -34.46
N VAL A 48 3.78 21.06 -34.31
CA VAL A 48 2.45 21.58 -34.67
C VAL A 48 2.38 21.82 -36.18
N GLN A 49 1.24 21.51 -36.83
CA GLN A 49 0.75 22.29 -37.98
C GLN A 49 -0.74 22.04 -38.33
N ASN A 50 -1.53 23.09 -38.06
CA ASN A 50 -2.60 23.73 -38.84
C ASN A 50 -3.43 22.94 -39.88
N ASN A 51 -4.74 23.14 -39.81
CA ASN A 51 -5.51 23.55 -40.99
C ASN A 51 -6.64 24.52 -40.60
N ALA A 52 -6.77 25.58 -41.40
CA ALA A 52 -7.69 26.69 -41.25
C ALA A 52 -8.96 26.53 -42.11
N ASP A 53 -10.02 27.26 -41.76
CA ASP A 53 -10.84 28.15 -42.63
C ASP A 53 -12.29 28.25 -42.12
N ASN A 54 -12.77 29.43 -41.66
CA ASN A 54 -13.21 30.52 -42.54
C ASN A 54 -13.86 31.71 -41.80
N ASN A 55 -13.57 32.89 -42.35
CA ASN A 55 -14.01 34.27 -42.10
C ASN A 55 -15.51 34.54 -41.79
N ASN A 56 -15.81 35.60 -41.01
CA ASN A 56 -16.10 36.99 -41.48
C ASN A 56 -16.69 37.84 -40.31
N SER A 57 -15.96 38.79 -39.73
CA SER A 57 -15.93 40.25 -39.99
C SER A 57 -17.16 41.10 -39.59
N GLN A 58 -16.88 42.04 -38.66
CA GLN A 58 -17.39 43.43 -38.49
C GLN A 58 -18.90 43.64 -38.27
N GLY A 59 -19.38 44.43 -37.29
CA GLY A 59 -18.80 45.60 -36.61
C GLY A 59 -19.73 46.81 -36.87
N GLY A 60 -20.29 47.44 -35.83
CA GLY A 60 -21.13 48.63 -35.97
C GLY A 60 -21.65 49.20 -34.64
N ASP A 61 -21.08 50.35 -34.26
CA ASP A 61 -21.30 51.21 -33.09
C ASP A 61 -22.73 51.73 -32.86
N SER A 62 -23.07 52.09 -31.61
CA SER A 62 -23.14 53.50 -31.14
C SER A 62 -23.89 53.69 -29.79
N ASN A 63 -23.23 54.36 -28.84
CA ASN A 63 -23.65 55.52 -27.99
C ASN A 63 -25.15 55.69 -27.62
N THR A 64 -25.57 56.12 -26.42
CA THR A 64 -25.03 57.14 -25.48
C THR A 64 -25.90 57.21 -24.21
N ASP A 65 -25.28 57.61 -23.09
CA ASP A 65 -25.76 58.45 -21.97
C ASP A 65 -27.11 58.21 -21.27
N SER A 66 -27.10 58.11 -19.93
CA SER A 66 -27.09 59.31 -19.07
C SER A 66 -27.34 59.01 -17.57
N SER A 67 -26.39 59.48 -16.73
CA SER A 67 -26.52 60.24 -15.48
C SER A 67 -27.18 59.69 -14.19
N GLY A 68 -26.46 59.89 -13.07
CA GLY A 68 -27.00 60.18 -11.72
C GLY A 68 -26.39 59.30 -10.61
N ASP A 69 -25.11 59.43 -10.23
CA ASP A 69 -24.48 60.41 -9.32
C ASP A 69 -24.47 60.03 -7.82
N SER A 70 -23.24 59.99 -7.28
CA SER A 70 -22.74 60.22 -5.90
C SER A 70 -23.28 59.36 -4.74
N SER A 71 -22.53 58.46 -4.09
CA SER A 71 -21.25 58.53 -3.35
C SER A 71 -21.35 59.08 -1.92
N GLY A 72 -20.75 58.36 -0.96
CA GLY A 72 -20.61 58.78 0.44
C GLY A 72 -20.40 57.64 1.42
N GLU A 73 -19.14 57.29 1.65
CA GLU A 73 -18.61 56.33 2.65
C GLU A 73 -18.60 56.86 4.09
N GLN A 74 -18.17 55.96 5.01
CA GLN A 74 -17.68 56.15 6.40
C GLN A 74 -18.77 56.13 7.49
N GLY A 75 -18.59 55.54 8.67
CA GLY A 75 -17.45 54.90 9.33
C GLY A 75 -17.82 54.53 10.78
N ASP A 76 -16.95 53.71 11.39
CA ASP A 76 -16.67 53.40 12.81
C ASP A 76 -17.62 53.72 14.01
N ALA A 77 -17.76 52.66 14.83
CA ALA A 77 -17.56 52.53 16.29
C ALA A 77 -18.30 53.37 17.37
N ASP A 78 -18.81 52.60 18.35
CA ASP A 78 -18.63 52.73 19.82
C ASP A 78 -19.83 53.12 20.74
N GLN A 79 -19.84 52.42 21.90
CA GLN A 79 -20.47 52.61 23.23
C GLN A 79 -21.98 52.48 23.49
N GLY A 80 -22.31 51.58 24.43
CA GLY A 80 -22.75 52.00 25.78
C GLY A 80 -24.21 51.76 26.22
N GLY A 81 -24.42 50.80 27.14
CA GLY A 81 -25.05 51.06 28.45
C GLY A 81 -26.59 51.00 28.66
N SER A 82 -27.03 49.91 29.30
CA SER A 82 -27.88 49.83 30.52
C SER A 82 -29.44 49.85 30.53
N ASN A 83 -29.97 49.05 31.47
CA ASN A 83 -31.26 49.06 32.22
C ASN A 83 -32.55 48.50 31.55
N GLN A 84 -33.50 47.78 32.21
CA GLN A 84 -33.71 47.30 33.60
C GLN A 84 -34.94 46.35 33.68
N GLY A 85 -34.97 45.43 34.67
CA GLY A 85 -36.18 44.90 35.36
C GLY A 85 -36.61 43.44 35.04
N GLY A 86 -36.87 42.52 35.99
CA GLY A 86 -36.89 42.56 37.46
C GLY A 86 -37.19 41.18 38.08
N SER A 87 -36.67 40.99 39.31
CA SER A 87 -37.12 40.14 40.46
C SER A 87 -37.74 38.74 40.25
N ASN A 88 -37.19 37.70 40.88
CA ASN A 88 -37.54 37.32 42.27
C ASN A 88 -36.58 36.28 42.91
N GLN A 89 -36.56 36.31 44.26
CA GLN A 89 -35.79 35.56 45.29
C GLN A 89 -35.62 34.05 45.04
N GLY A 90 -34.48 33.40 45.32
CA GLY A 90 -33.84 33.12 46.63
C GLY A 90 -33.68 31.59 46.71
N VAL A 91 -32.50 30.99 46.93
CA VAL A 91 -31.92 30.59 48.23
C VAL A 91 -30.57 29.93 47.90
N SER A 92 -29.57 30.21 48.71
CA SER A 92 -28.26 29.57 48.70
C SER A 92 -28.34 28.12 49.18
N ASP A 93 -27.76 27.20 48.42
CA ASP A 93 -27.08 26.03 48.98
C ASP A 93 -25.86 25.70 48.11
N GLN A 94 -24.75 25.43 48.79
CA GLN A 94 -23.51 24.96 48.20
C GLN A 94 -23.78 23.59 47.56
N ASP A 95 -23.66 23.51 46.24
CA ASP A 95 -23.52 22.22 45.57
C ASP A 95 -22.05 22.05 45.19
N ASN A 96 -21.49 20.92 45.63
CA ASN A 96 -20.19 20.46 45.17
C ASN A 96 -20.26 20.40 43.65
N GLY A 97 -19.38 21.14 42.97
CA GLY A 97 -19.16 20.95 41.55
C GLY A 97 -18.61 19.54 41.35
N ASP A 98 -19.52 18.59 41.18
CA ASP A 98 -19.24 17.33 40.51
C ASP A 98 -18.81 17.75 39.10
N GLN A 99 -17.49 17.72 38.85
CA GLN A 99 -16.99 17.69 37.50
C GLN A 99 -17.52 16.39 36.91
N SER A 100 -18.69 16.45 36.29
CA SER A 100 -19.13 15.44 35.35
C SER A 100 -18.11 15.48 34.22
N ASP A 101 -17.11 14.62 34.33
CA ASP A 101 -16.21 14.23 33.26
C ASP A 101 -17.12 13.69 32.16
N SER A 102 -17.52 14.55 31.22
CA SER A 102 -18.28 14.14 30.06
C SER A 102 -17.30 13.45 29.11
N THR A 103 -16.86 12.25 29.47
CA THR A 103 -16.21 11.35 28.50
C THR A 103 -17.18 11.17 27.34
N GLN A 104 -16.85 11.78 26.21
CA GLN A 104 -17.58 11.62 24.97
C GLN A 104 -17.59 10.12 24.62
N SER A 105 -18.77 9.54 24.39
CA SER A 105 -18.85 8.11 24.07
C SER A 105 -18.38 7.86 22.64
N ASP A 106 -17.43 6.94 22.48
CA ASP A 106 -16.95 6.49 21.18
C ASP A 106 -17.93 5.49 20.57
N GLU A 107 -18.76 5.98 19.65
CA GLU A 107 -19.80 5.18 18.97
C GLU A 107 -19.28 4.40 17.74
N THR A 108 -17.97 4.43 17.46
CA THR A 108 -17.40 3.83 16.25
C THR A 108 -17.67 2.32 16.17
N PHE A 109 -17.69 1.62 17.30
CA PHE A 109 -18.00 0.18 17.40
C PHE A 109 -19.39 -0.09 18.00
N SER A 110 -20.35 0.80 17.80
CA SER A 110 -21.74 0.63 18.28
C SER A 110 -22.48 -0.57 17.66
N SER A 111 -22.02 -1.08 16.52
CA SER A 111 -22.53 -2.31 15.91
C SER A 111 -21.43 -3.23 15.39
N LYS A 112 -21.71 -4.53 15.33
CA LYS A 112 -20.84 -5.53 14.69
C LYS A 112 -20.51 -5.20 13.24
N GLN A 113 -21.44 -4.56 12.52
CA GLN A 113 -21.23 -4.10 11.16
C GLN A 113 -20.11 -3.06 11.09
N GLN A 114 -20.15 -2.05 11.95
CA GLN A 114 -19.13 -1.00 12.00
C GLN A 114 -17.79 -1.55 12.48
N VAL A 115 -17.77 -2.48 13.44
CA VAL A 115 -16.55 -3.20 13.83
C VAL A 115 -15.94 -3.91 12.62
N SER A 116 -16.72 -4.72 11.92
CA SER A 116 -16.25 -5.46 10.73
C SER A 116 -15.68 -4.51 9.67
N ARG A 117 -16.40 -3.42 9.34
CA ARG A 117 -15.95 -2.40 8.38
C ARG A 117 -14.63 -1.76 8.79
N PHE A 118 -14.54 -1.28 10.03
CA PHE A 118 -13.35 -0.60 10.55
C PHE A 118 -12.14 -1.54 10.58
N ILE A 119 -12.29 -2.75 11.13
CA ILE A 119 -11.20 -3.71 11.25
C ILE A 119 -10.71 -4.16 9.87
N GLN A 120 -11.60 -4.35 8.90
CA GLN A 120 -11.19 -4.69 7.52
C GLN A 120 -10.39 -3.57 6.84
N GLN A 121 -10.61 -2.31 7.19
CA GLN A 121 -9.83 -1.17 6.67
C GLN A 121 -8.50 -1.01 7.43
N ALA A 122 -8.51 -1.28 8.74
CA ALA A 122 -7.36 -1.11 9.64
C ALA A 122 -6.39 -2.29 9.68
N THR A 123 -6.78 -3.48 9.18
CA THR A 123 -6.00 -4.73 9.28
C THR A 123 -5.98 -5.50 7.97
N PHE A 124 -5.38 -6.70 7.95
CA PHE A 124 -5.47 -7.64 6.82
C PHE A 124 -6.79 -8.43 6.77
N GLY A 125 -7.70 -8.23 7.73
CA GLY A 125 -9.01 -8.89 7.75
C GLY A 125 -9.57 -9.01 9.17
N ALA A 126 -10.89 -8.90 9.29
CA ALA A 126 -11.56 -9.07 10.57
C ALA A 126 -11.67 -10.55 10.94
N THR A 127 -11.41 -10.87 12.21
CA THR A 127 -11.69 -12.19 12.78
C THR A 127 -13.09 -12.19 13.41
N PRO A 128 -13.78 -13.35 13.50
CA PRO A 128 -15.05 -13.47 14.22
C PRO A 128 -14.94 -13.01 15.68
N THR A 129 -13.83 -13.34 16.35
CA THR A 129 -13.55 -12.95 17.73
C THR A 129 -13.49 -11.43 17.88
N GLN A 130 -12.77 -10.73 16.99
CA GLN A 130 -12.70 -9.26 17.02
C GLN A 130 -14.07 -8.61 16.83
N ILE A 131 -14.89 -9.12 15.89
CA ILE A 131 -16.24 -8.58 15.64
C ILE A 131 -17.10 -8.65 16.90
N VAL A 132 -16.99 -9.74 17.67
CA VAL A 132 -17.77 -9.92 18.90
C VAL A 132 -17.15 -9.16 20.08
N SER A 133 -15.84 -9.24 20.29
CA SER A 133 -15.19 -8.69 21.48
C SER A 133 -15.09 -7.17 21.48
N LEU A 134 -15.06 -6.55 20.30
CA LEU A 134 -14.94 -5.09 20.14
C LEU A 134 -16.30 -4.40 20.01
N HIS A 135 -17.38 -5.15 19.80
CA HIS A 135 -18.73 -4.57 19.77
C HIS A 135 -19.04 -3.91 21.12
N GLU A 136 -19.51 -2.66 21.07
CA GLU A 136 -19.77 -1.80 22.25
C GLU A 136 -18.51 -1.49 23.09
N LYS A 137 -17.32 -1.54 22.47
CA LYS A 137 -16.04 -1.06 23.04
C LYS A 137 -15.57 0.21 22.34
N SER A 138 -14.59 0.90 22.93
CA SER A 138 -13.97 2.05 22.28
C SER A 138 -13.04 1.60 21.15
N ALA A 139 -13.26 2.12 19.95
CA ALA A 139 -12.34 1.96 18.82
C ALA A 139 -11.07 2.79 19.04
N SER A 140 -11.18 3.91 19.74
CA SER A 140 -10.08 4.78 20.15
C SER A 140 -9.09 4.04 21.05
N GLU A 141 -9.59 3.32 22.07
CA GLU A 141 -8.77 2.44 22.92
C GLU A 141 -8.14 1.29 22.13
N TRP A 142 -8.90 0.66 21.23
CA TRP A 142 -8.37 -0.40 20.36
C TRP A 142 -7.22 0.10 19.48
N LEU A 143 -7.36 1.30 18.88
CA LEU A 143 -6.32 1.91 18.04
C LEU A 143 -5.04 2.11 18.84
N LYS A 144 -5.13 2.75 20.02
CA LYS A 144 -3.99 2.99 20.92
C LYS A 144 -3.32 1.67 21.32
N ALA A 145 -4.12 0.67 21.72
CA ALA A 145 -3.61 -0.65 22.08
C ALA A 145 -2.92 -1.38 20.92
N GLN A 146 -3.39 -1.18 19.68
CA GLN A 146 -2.74 -1.72 18.47
C GLN A 146 -1.43 -0.99 18.14
N MET A 147 -1.35 0.32 18.38
CA MET A 147 -0.13 1.10 18.19
C MET A 147 0.99 0.71 19.17
N GLU A 148 0.63 0.17 20.33
CA GLU A 148 1.54 -0.30 21.37
C GLU A 148 1.98 -1.77 21.21
N GLN A 149 1.36 -2.54 20.30
CA GLN A 149 1.75 -3.93 20.10
C GLN A 149 3.21 -4.04 19.66
N PRO A 150 3.98 -5.01 20.21
CA PRO A 150 5.33 -5.30 19.75
C PRO A 150 5.36 -5.54 18.24
N ALA A 151 6.37 -4.99 17.57
CA ALA A 151 6.50 -5.14 16.12
C ALA A 151 6.87 -6.58 15.75
N SER A 152 6.08 -7.18 14.85
CA SER A 152 6.45 -8.43 14.18
C SER A 152 7.40 -8.13 13.02
N LEU A 153 8.70 -8.37 13.22
CA LEU A 153 9.76 -8.07 12.26
C LEU A 153 9.97 -9.21 11.25
N VAL A 154 10.53 -8.87 10.09
CA VAL A 154 10.85 -9.78 8.98
C VAL A 154 12.29 -10.27 9.06
N LEU A 155 13.25 -9.38 9.34
CA LEU A 155 14.68 -9.70 9.33
C LEU A 155 15.07 -10.86 10.26
N PRO A 156 14.52 -10.97 11.50
CA PRO A 156 14.91 -12.08 12.39
C PRO A 156 14.67 -13.46 11.79
N SER A 157 13.57 -13.67 11.06
CA SER A 157 13.31 -14.96 10.40
C SER A 157 14.20 -15.22 9.20
N VAL A 158 14.59 -14.17 8.46
CA VAL A 158 15.50 -14.29 7.32
C VAL A 158 16.90 -14.66 7.80
N VAL A 159 17.40 -13.96 8.81
CA VAL A 159 18.71 -14.27 9.42
C VAL A 159 18.73 -15.67 10.03
N ALA A 160 17.64 -16.10 10.66
CA ALA A 160 17.55 -17.45 11.24
C ALA A 160 17.53 -18.57 10.18
N ALA A 161 17.22 -18.26 8.92
CA ALA A 161 17.22 -19.22 7.81
C ALA A 161 18.45 -19.11 6.90
N ALA A 162 19.37 -18.18 7.19
CA ALA A 162 20.60 -18.05 6.44
C ALA A 162 21.45 -19.34 6.55
N PRO A 163 22.14 -19.76 5.47
CA PRO A 163 23.02 -20.92 5.52
C PRO A 163 24.19 -20.68 6.49
N ASP A 164 24.70 -21.77 7.09
CA ASP A 164 25.83 -21.72 8.02
C ASP A 164 27.13 -21.27 7.32
N ASP A 165 27.34 -21.70 6.08
CA ASP A 165 28.43 -21.23 5.23
C ASP A 165 27.89 -20.20 4.22
N PRO A 166 28.32 -18.92 4.27
CA PRO A 166 27.89 -17.91 3.30
C PRO A 166 28.36 -18.20 1.86
N ASP A 167 29.31 -19.11 1.66
CA ASP A 167 29.71 -19.61 0.34
C ASP A 167 28.82 -20.77 -0.15
N ASP A 168 27.95 -21.34 0.71
CA ASP A 168 26.91 -22.27 0.29
C ASP A 168 25.89 -21.50 -0.54
N GLY A 169 26.03 -21.57 -1.87
CA GLY A 169 25.40 -20.68 -2.85
C GLY A 169 23.88 -20.46 -2.74
N PHE A 170 23.12 -20.91 -3.74
CA PHE A 170 21.69 -20.60 -3.80
C PHE A 170 20.90 -21.43 -2.77
N ASN A 171 20.29 -20.79 -1.78
CA ASN A 171 19.35 -21.41 -0.85
C ASN A 171 17.95 -20.81 -1.03
N LEU A 172 17.05 -21.57 -1.66
CA LEU A 172 15.69 -21.09 -1.96
C LEU A 172 14.91 -20.75 -0.68
N PHE A 173 15.04 -21.54 0.38
CA PHE A 173 14.31 -21.32 1.62
C PHE A 173 14.73 -20.01 2.31
N HIS A 174 16.03 -19.69 2.31
CA HIS A 174 16.55 -18.42 2.79
C HIS A 174 16.04 -17.23 1.96
N ILE A 175 16.11 -17.34 0.63
CA ILE A 175 15.63 -16.32 -0.32
C ILE A 175 14.14 -16.01 -0.12
N GLU A 176 13.32 -17.06 0.06
CA GLU A 176 11.87 -16.91 0.21
C GLU A 176 11.44 -16.46 1.62
N GLN A 177 12.33 -16.46 2.62
CA GLN A 177 11.94 -16.12 3.99
C GLN A 177 11.31 -14.73 4.12
N THR A 178 11.72 -13.76 3.31
CA THR A 178 11.14 -12.40 3.35
C THR A 178 9.63 -12.45 3.06
N SER A 179 9.21 -13.23 2.07
CA SER A 179 7.79 -13.38 1.69
C SER A 179 7.04 -14.34 2.62
N LEU A 180 7.69 -15.40 3.10
CA LEU A 180 7.12 -16.31 4.11
C LEU A 180 6.85 -15.59 5.44
N ALA A 181 7.74 -14.69 5.86
CA ALA A 181 7.54 -13.83 7.02
C ALA A 181 6.38 -12.85 6.83
N PHE A 182 6.20 -12.28 5.63
CA PHE A 182 5.02 -11.47 5.33
C PHE A 182 3.72 -12.26 5.53
N TRP A 183 3.62 -13.47 5.00
CA TRP A 183 2.42 -14.30 5.17
C TRP A 183 2.15 -14.60 6.65
N ARG A 184 3.19 -14.94 7.40
CA ARG A 184 3.07 -15.18 8.85
C ARG A 184 2.58 -13.95 9.60
N ASN A 185 3.21 -12.80 9.38
CA ASN A 185 2.91 -11.57 10.13
C ASN A 185 1.55 -10.99 9.73
N SER A 186 1.20 -10.99 8.43
CA SER A 186 -0.09 -10.48 7.95
C SER A 186 -1.27 -11.34 8.42
N ILE A 187 -1.10 -12.66 8.57
CA ILE A 187 -2.18 -13.56 9.00
C ILE A 187 -2.23 -13.68 10.53
N ALA A 188 -1.11 -13.98 11.18
CA ALA A 188 -1.06 -14.34 12.60
C ALA A 188 -0.49 -13.26 13.55
N GLY A 189 0.13 -12.20 13.01
CA GLY A 189 0.71 -11.14 13.84
C GLY A 189 -0.33 -10.43 14.71
N GLU A 190 0.02 -10.07 15.94
CA GLU A 190 -0.85 -9.36 16.89
C GLU A 190 -0.92 -7.84 16.58
N ASP A 191 0.14 -7.30 15.96
CA ASP A 191 0.32 -5.91 15.55
C ASP A 191 -0.31 -5.61 14.18
N GLN A 192 -1.53 -6.09 13.95
CA GLN A 192 -2.21 -6.04 12.65
C GLN A 192 -2.31 -4.65 12.03
N LEU A 193 -2.56 -3.62 12.84
CA LEU A 193 -2.57 -2.24 12.35
C LEU A 193 -1.19 -1.82 11.83
N ARG A 194 -0.12 -2.18 12.55
CA ARG A 194 1.28 -1.88 12.19
C ARG A 194 1.64 -2.54 10.87
N GLN A 195 1.34 -3.83 10.73
CA GLN A 195 1.59 -4.58 9.50
C GLN A 195 0.81 -3.99 8.32
N ARG A 196 -0.46 -3.62 8.53
CA ARG A 196 -1.30 -3.04 7.48
C ARG A 196 -0.82 -1.66 7.01
N VAL A 197 -0.35 -0.84 7.95
CA VAL A 197 0.27 0.46 7.69
C VAL A 197 1.61 0.31 6.98
N ALA A 198 2.48 -0.57 7.46
CA ALA A 198 3.77 -0.85 6.84
C ALA A 198 3.59 -1.34 5.40
N PHE A 199 2.59 -2.19 5.15
CA PHE A 199 2.21 -2.58 3.79
C PHE A 199 1.85 -1.36 2.94
N ALA A 200 0.91 -0.50 3.38
CA ALA A 200 0.55 0.71 2.63
C ALA A 200 1.74 1.65 2.37
N LEU A 201 2.68 1.77 3.32
CA LEU A 201 3.92 2.52 3.15
C LEU A 201 4.86 1.85 2.12
N SER A 202 4.95 0.52 2.11
CA SER A 202 5.76 -0.22 1.13
C SER A 202 5.26 -0.07 -0.31
N GLU A 203 3.97 0.24 -0.48
CA GLU A 203 3.38 0.53 -1.79
C GLU A 203 3.62 1.97 -2.27
N LEU A 204 4.04 2.85 -1.35
CA LEU A 204 4.43 4.22 -1.66
C LEU A 204 5.97 4.33 -1.80
N LEU A 205 6.70 3.74 -0.86
CA LEU A 205 8.15 3.72 -0.75
C LEU A 205 8.66 2.37 -1.27
N VAL A 206 8.65 2.22 -2.59
CA VAL A 206 8.79 0.91 -3.23
C VAL A 206 10.25 0.48 -3.32
N VAL A 207 10.52 -0.74 -2.86
CA VAL A 207 11.66 -1.58 -3.26
C VAL A 207 11.14 -2.94 -3.75
N SER A 208 11.94 -3.65 -4.54
CA SER A 208 11.55 -4.96 -5.07
C SER A 208 12.69 -5.96 -5.01
N ASN A 209 12.39 -7.21 -4.62
CA ASN A 209 13.26 -8.36 -4.82
C ASN A 209 12.82 -9.25 -6.01
N ALA A 210 12.04 -8.70 -6.94
CA ALA A 210 11.77 -9.38 -8.21
C ALA A 210 13.02 -9.37 -9.11
N GLY A 211 13.16 -10.38 -9.97
CA GLY A 211 14.10 -10.33 -11.10
C GLY A 211 15.40 -11.12 -10.95
N GLY A 212 15.66 -11.77 -9.80
CA GLY A 212 16.83 -12.64 -9.64
C GLY A 212 18.15 -11.89 -9.65
N GLU A 213 18.22 -10.79 -8.89
CA GLU A 213 19.40 -9.94 -8.76
C GLU A 213 19.80 -9.79 -7.28
N VAL A 214 20.66 -8.82 -6.95
CA VAL A 214 21.21 -8.61 -5.58
C VAL A 214 20.13 -8.57 -4.49
N LEU A 215 18.98 -7.94 -4.73
CA LEU A 215 17.90 -7.87 -3.72
C LEU A 215 17.12 -9.18 -3.58
N THR A 216 17.21 -10.08 -4.55
CA THR A 216 16.71 -11.47 -4.46
C THR A 216 17.73 -12.34 -3.72
N ASP A 217 19.01 -12.24 -4.09
CA ASP A 217 20.08 -13.07 -3.55
C ASP A 217 20.51 -12.68 -2.13
N ILE A 218 20.21 -11.45 -1.70
CA ILE A 218 20.44 -10.93 -0.35
C ILE A 218 19.08 -10.56 0.27
N PRO A 219 18.27 -11.55 0.70
CA PRO A 219 16.93 -11.31 1.23
C PRO A 219 16.94 -10.40 2.47
N GLU A 220 18.04 -10.35 3.22
CA GLU A 220 18.24 -9.46 4.36
C GLU A 220 18.12 -7.98 3.99
N ALA A 221 18.47 -7.59 2.76
CA ALA A 221 18.35 -6.22 2.28
C ALA A 221 16.89 -5.76 2.30
N VAL A 222 16.01 -6.55 1.67
CA VAL A 222 14.58 -6.24 1.63
C VAL A 222 13.96 -6.44 3.00
N ALA A 223 14.33 -7.47 3.76
CA ALA A 223 13.82 -7.69 5.10
C ALA A 223 14.13 -6.51 6.05
N ALA A 224 15.36 -6.01 6.06
CA ALA A 224 15.74 -4.83 6.83
C ALA A 224 14.99 -3.57 6.37
N TYR A 225 14.75 -3.43 5.05
CA TYR A 225 13.93 -2.35 4.52
C TYR A 225 12.47 -2.42 5.01
N GLN A 226 11.86 -3.60 5.00
CA GLN A 226 10.50 -3.77 5.53
C GLN A 226 10.46 -3.49 7.03
N ASP A 227 11.48 -3.89 7.78
CA ASP A 227 11.58 -3.59 9.22
C ASP A 227 11.69 -2.08 9.51
N ILE A 228 12.33 -1.29 8.64
CA ILE A 228 12.29 0.19 8.73
C ILE A 228 10.83 0.67 8.69
N LEU A 229 10.03 0.17 7.74
CA LEU A 229 8.62 0.58 7.59
C LEU A 229 7.75 0.08 8.75
N ILE A 230 7.97 -1.14 9.23
CA ILE A 230 7.23 -1.74 10.35
C ILE A 230 7.52 -0.97 11.66
N GLN A 231 8.80 -0.74 11.97
CA GLN A 231 9.20 -0.07 13.21
C GLN A 231 8.73 1.39 13.24
N ASN A 232 8.69 2.05 12.08
CA ASN A 232 8.32 3.47 11.96
C ASN A 232 6.86 3.67 11.47
N ALA A 233 6.03 2.63 11.44
CA ALA A 233 4.65 2.69 10.95
C ALA A 233 3.83 3.84 11.57
N PHE A 234 4.06 4.14 12.85
CA PHE A 234 3.39 5.22 13.60
C PHE A 234 4.35 6.36 13.97
N GLY A 235 5.54 6.39 13.37
CA GLY A 235 6.56 7.42 13.61
C GLY A 235 6.34 8.66 12.76
N ASN A 236 7.44 9.34 12.41
CA ASN A 236 7.38 10.55 11.60
C ASN A 236 7.82 10.29 10.15
N TYR A 237 7.07 10.79 9.17
CA TYR A 237 7.39 10.59 7.75
C TYR A 237 8.76 11.16 7.36
N ARG A 238 9.21 12.27 7.96
CA ARG A 238 10.56 12.81 7.74
C ARG A 238 11.64 11.82 8.15
N GLN A 239 11.45 11.11 9.26
CA GLN A 239 12.39 10.11 9.74
C GLN A 239 12.44 8.91 8.79
N ILE A 240 11.29 8.45 8.30
CA ILE A 240 11.23 7.37 7.31
C ILE A 240 11.99 7.76 6.04
N LEU A 241 11.79 8.99 5.52
CA LEU A 241 12.51 9.44 4.31
C LEU A 241 14.02 9.32 4.49
N GLU A 242 14.56 9.67 5.66
CA GLU A 242 16.00 9.53 5.94
C GLU A 242 16.44 8.09 6.08
N LEU A 243 15.71 7.25 6.83
CA LEU A 243 16.04 5.83 6.94
C LEU A 243 16.02 5.14 5.56
N VAL A 244 15.07 5.51 4.70
CA VAL A 244 14.97 5.04 3.31
C VAL A 244 16.12 5.57 2.45
N THR A 245 16.52 6.84 2.57
CA THR A 245 17.69 7.41 1.86
C THR A 245 19.00 6.68 2.21
N TYR A 246 19.13 6.18 3.43
CA TYR A 246 20.33 5.45 3.86
C TYR A 246 20.19 3.94 3.73
N SER A 247 19.06 3.39 3.30
CA SER A 247 18.91 1.94 3.18
C SER A 247 19.65 1.39 1.95
N PRO A 248 20.50 0.36 2.08
CA PRO A 248 21.12 -0.31 0.94
C PRO A 248 20.12 -0.88 -0.07
N ALA A 249 18.96 -1.37 0.38
CA ALA A 249 17.92 -1.86 -0.52
C ALA A 249 17.40 -0.76 -1.47
N MET A 250 17.11 0.42 -0.92
CA MET A 250 16.71 1.59 -1.71
C MET A 250 17.87 2.11 -2.57
N GLY A 251 19.07 2.17 -1.99
CA GLY A 251 20.33 2.51 -2.65
C GLY A 251 20.56 1.72 -3.93
N HIS A 252 20.39 0.40 -3.84
CA HIS A 252 20.52 -0.51 -4.95
C HIS A 252 19.34 -0.37 -5.93
N TYR A 253 18.10 -0.40 -5.43
CA TYR A 253 16.89 -0.39 -6.27
C TYR A 253 16.78 0.86 -7.15
N LEU A 254 17.18 2.02 -6.62
CA LEU A 254 17.20 3.30 -7.36
C LEU A 254 18.62 3.76 -7.72
N THR A 255 19.55 2.81 -7.80
CA THR A 255 20.88 2.92 -8.44
C THR A 255 21.80 4.04 -7.95
N TYR A 256 21.53 4.64 -6.79
CA TYR A 256 22.36 5.71 -6.23
C TYR A 256 23.40 5.22 -5.21
N MET A 257 23.32 3.96 -4.78
CA MET A 257 24.41 3.30 -4.04
C MET A 257 25.66 3.23 -4.93
N GLY A 258 26.75 3.83 -4.48
CA GLY A 258 27.98 3.97 -5.24
C GLY A 258 27.98 5.11 -6.25
N SER A 259 26.95 5.97 -6.27
CA SER A 259 26.88 7.09 -7.21
C SER A 259 28.03 8.08 -6.99
N GLU A 260 28.83 8.32 -8.03
CA GLU A 260 29.97 9.24 -7.97
C GLU A 260 29.61 10.67 -8.37
N LYS A 261 30.36 11.64 -7.83
CA LYS A 261 30.35 13.01 -8.30
C LYS A 261 30.62 13.11 -9.80
N GLY A 262 29.98 14.09 -10.42
CA GLY A 262 30.13 14.37 -11.84
C GLY A 262 31.57 14.69 -12.22
N ASN A 263 31.98 14.26 -13.41
CA ASN A 263 33.31 14.48 -13.96
C ASN A 263 33.19 15.04 -15.38
N GLU A 264 33.58 16.31 -15.55
CA GLU A 264 33.48 17.02 -16.83
C GLU A 264 34.43 16.48 -17.90
N GLN A 265 35.55 15.85 -17.51
CA GLN A 265 36.50 15.28 -18.46
C GLN A 265 35.97 13.99 -19.10
N THR A 266 35.24 13.18 -18.33
CA THR A 266 34.66 11.92 -18.80
C THR A 266 33.20 12.05 -19.23
N GLY A 267 32.55 13.17 -18.89
CA GLY A 267 31.11 13.37 -19.09
C GLY A 267 30.23 12.63 -18.08
N ARG A 268 30.81 12.07 -17.01
CA ARG A 268 30.05 11.35 -15.98
C ARG A 268 29.14 12.32 -15.23
N MET A 269 27.89 11.92 -15.03
CA MET A 269 26.88 12.65 -14.26
C MET A 269 26.46 11.82 -13.04
N PRO A 270 26.07 12.46 -11.93
CA PRO A 270 25.41 11.77 -10.81
C PRO A 270 24.17 10.99 -11.28
N ASP A 271 23.86 9.90 -10.58
CA ASP A 271 22.64 9.13 -10.83
C ASP A 271 21.40 9.92 -10.39
N GLU A 272 20.41 10.03 -11.27
CA GLU A 272 19.21 10.85 -11.08
C GLU A 272 17.99 10.06 -10.57
N ASN A 273 18.03 8.73 -10.56
CA ASN A 273 16.85 7.89 -10.33
C ASN A 273 16.25 8.14 -8.94
N TYR A 274 17.08 8.10 -7.88
CA TYR A 274 16.58 8.39 -6.54
C TYR A 274 16.06 9.81 -6.37
N ALA A 275 16.75 10.80 -6.93
CA ALA A 275 16.28 12.20 -6.89
C ALA A 275 14.93 12.36 -7.59
N ARG A 276 14.74 11.71 -8.73
CA ARG A 276 13.49 11.72 -9.50
C ARG A 276 12.36 11.06 -8.73
N GLU A 277 12.56 9.83 -8.24
CA GLU A 277 11.49 9.09 -7.56
C GLU A 277 11.19 9.62 -6.16
N LEU A 278 12.18 10.17 -5.45
CA LEU A 278 11.95 10.88 -4.19
C LEU A 278 10.96 12.03 -4.40
N LEU A 279 11.20 12.89 -5.40
CA LEU A 279 10.28 13.98 -5.73
C LEU A 279 8.95 13.48 -6.29
N GLN A 280 8.99 12.55 -7.25
CA GLN A 280 7.83 12.16 -8.05
C GLN A 280 6.88 11.19 -7.34
N LEU A 281 7.43 10.18 -6.67
CA LEU A 281 6.63 9.06 -6.16
C LEU A 281 6.52 9.08 -4.65
N PHE A 282 7.57 9.51 -3.95
CA PHE A 282 7.62 9.40 -2.49
C PHE A 282 7.14 10.67 -1.79
N THR A 283 7.24 11.85 -2.40
CA THR A 283 6.91 13.10 -1.72
C THR A 283 5.96 14.05 -2.43
N LEU A 284 6.24 14.48 -3.67
CA LEU A 284 5.57 15.65 -4.24
C LEU A 284 4.62 15.30 -5.38
N GLY A 285 4.90 14.28 -6.18
CA GLY A 285 4.21 14.13 -7.46
C GLY A 285 4.69 15.14 -8.50
N ILE A 286 4.09 15.10 -9.68
CA ILE A 286 4.54 15.92 -10.82
C ILE A 286 3.92 17.32 -10.79
N VAL A 287 2.68 17.44 -10.29
CA VAL A 287 1.88 18.67 -10.34
C VAL A 287 1.54 19.18 -8.94
N ALA A 288 1.43 20.50 -8.83
CA ALA A 288 1.00 21.14 -7.60
C ALA A 288 -0.46 20.81 -7.28
N LEU A 289 -0.74 20.66 -5.99
CA LEU A 289 -2.00 20.33 -5.39
C LEU A 289 -2.41 21.43 -4.41
N ASN A 290 -3.70 21.64 -4.29
CA ASN A 290 -4.27 22.34 -3.14
C ASN A 290 -4.32 21.38 -1.92
N LYS A 291 -4.58 21.91 -0.73
CA LYS A 291 -4.69 21.08 0.50
C LYS A 291 -5.75 20.00 0.42
N ASP A 292 -6.78 20.24 -0.38
CA ASP A 292 -7.87 19.31 -0.64
C ASP A 292 -7.53 18.23 -1.70
N GLY A 293 -6.28 18.19 -2.18
CA GLY A 293 -5.79 17.23 -3.16
C GLY A 293 -6.26 17.47 -4.60
N SER A 294 -6.96 18.58 -4.87
CA SER A 294 -7.27 19.03 -6.23
C SER A 294 -6.02 19.60 -6.91
N VAL A 295 -5.94 19.45 -8.23
CA VAL A 295 -4.80 19.95 -9.01
C VAL A 295 -4.85 21.48 -9.05
N LYS A 296 -3.74 22.13 -8.71
CA LYS A 296 -3.60 23.57 -8.82
C LYS A 296 -3.39 23.95 -10.29
N LEU A 297 -4.23 24.86 -10.77
CA LEU A 297 -4.20 25.36 -12.14
C LEU A 297 -3.56 26.76 -12.19
N ASN A 298 -2.86 27.06 -13.28
CA ASN A 298 -2.35 28.39 -13.58
C ASN A 298 -3.48 29.31 -14.11
N SER A 299 -3.15 30.56 -14.45
CA SER A 299 -4.10 31.53 -15.01
C SER A 299 -4.72 31.12 -16.35
N GLU A 300 -4.12 30.14 -17.04
CA GLU A 300 -4.57 29.60 -18.32
C GLU A 300 -5.40 28.31 -18.16
N GLY A 301 -5.61 27.85 -16.91
CA GLY A 301 -6.35 26.62 -16.61
C GLY A 301 -5.54 25.33 -16.78
N ALA A 302 -4.21 25.41 -16.95
CA ALA A 302 -3.34 24.24 -17.05
C ALA A 302 -2.74 23.85 -15.69
N PRO A 303 -2.49 22.54 -15.43
CA PRO A 303 -1.79 22.11 -14.23
C PRO A 303 -0.42 22.79 -14.05
N VAL A 304 -0.08 23.13 -12.81
CA VAL A 304 1.23 23.69 -12.47
C VAL A 304 2.22 22.55 -12.21
N GLU A 305 3.27 22.43 -13.03
CA GLU A 305 4.38 21.50 -12.78
C GLU A 305 5.24 21.97 -11.59
N LEU A 306 5.70 21.03 -10.75
CA LEU A 306 6.42 21.35 -9.51
C LEU A 306 7.92 21.56 -9.70
N TYR A 307 8.52 20.82 -10.63
CA TYR A 307 9.95 20.80 -10.84
C TYR A 307 10.26 20.38 -12.27
N ASN A 308 11.49 20.65 -12.70
CA ASN A 308 11.99 20.23 -14.00
C ASN A 308 13.29 19.42 -13.83
N ASN A 309 13.92 19.03 -14.95
CA ASN A 309 15.12 18.21 -14.89
C ASN A 309 16.31 18.90 -14.19
N THR A 310 16.34 20.24 -14.15
CA THR A 310 17.38 20.98 -13.41
C THR A 310 17.31 20.66 -11.93
N ASP A 311 16.10 20.64 -11.36
CA ASP A 311 15.89 20.29 -9.94
C ASP A 311 16.35 18.85 -9.67
N ILE A 312 16.04 17.92 -10.58
CA ILE A 312 16.46 16.51 -10.47
C ILE A 312 17.99 16.41 -10.49
N THR A 313 18.66 17.05 -11.46
CA THR A 313 20.12 17.01 -11.55
C THR A 313 20.81 17.69 -10.36
N GLY A 314 20.19 18.73 -9.80
CA GLY A 314 20.68 19.45 -8.63
C GLY A 314 20.54 18.62 -7.36
N LEU A 315 19.40 17.96 -7.18
CA LEU A 315 19.13 17.05 -6.08
C LEU A 315 19.97 15.76 -6.18
N ALA A 316 20.21 15.22 -7.37
CA ALA A 316 21.06 14.04 -7.59
C ALA A 316 22.47 14.22 -6.99
N ARG A 317 23.03 15.43 -7.04
CA ARG A 317 24.34 15.75 -6.41
C ARG A 317 24.33 15.56 -4.90
N VAL A 318 23.18 15.70 -4.24
CA VAL A 318 23.02 15.52 -2.79
C VAL A 318 23.37 14.09 -2.38
N PHE A 319 22.99 13.11 -3.20
CA PHE A 319 23.08 11.68 -2.85
C PHE A 319 24.38 11.00 -3.32
N THR A 320 25.22 11.70 -4.10
CA THR A 320 26.55 11.18 -4.47
C THR A 320 27.40 10.85 -3.26
N GLY A 321 28.20 9.79 -3.35
CA GLY A 321 29.07 9.31 -2.28
C GLY A 321 28.36 8.48 -1.21
N LEU A 322 27.05 8.20 -1.32
CA LEU A 322 26.43 7.15 -0.53
C LEU A 322 26.82 5.79 -1.11
N ASN A 323 27.35 4.90 -0.27
CA ASN A 323 27.64 3.53 -0.66
C ASN A 323 27.53 2.59 0.55
N LEU A 324 27.59 1.29 0.31
CA LEU A 324 27.51 0.26 1.35
C LEU A 324 28.50 0.55 2.49
N ASN A 325 28.09 0.23 3.72
CA ASN A 325 28.99 0.37 4.87
C ASN A 325 30.13 -0.66 4.76
N GLU A 326 31.37 -0.16 4.78
CA GLU A 326 32.61 -0.95 4.66
C GLU A 326 33.52 -0.72 5.89
N ASP A 327 32.97 -0.26 7.03
CA ASP A 327 33.72 -0.01 8.26
C ASP A 327 34.38 -1.30 8.78
N ASP A 328 33.73 -2.44 8.58
CA ASP A 328 34.26 -3.77 8.91
C ASP A 328 34.47 -4.59 7.63
N PRO A 329 35.73 -4.77 7.16
CA PRO A 329 36.03 -5.52 5.96
C PRO A 329 35.76 -7.03 6.11
N GLU A 330 35.69 -7.56 7.33
CA GLU A 330 35.41 -8.98 7.63
C GLU A 330 33.91 -9.25 7.74
N GLU A 331 33.08 -8.22 7.82
CA GLU A 331 31.63 -8.37 7.91
C GLU A 331 31.02 -8.93 6.61
N LEU A 332 30.15 -9.93 6.77
CA LEU A 332 29.44 -10.57 5.67
C LEU A 332 28.60 -9.57 4.87
N ILE A 333 28.55 -9.78 3.57
CA ILE A 333 27.85 -8.86 2.65
C ILE A 333 26.38 -8.69 3.01
N ASN A 334 25.67 -9.77 3.33
CA ASN A 334 24.27 -9.73 3.74
C ASN A 334 24.05 -8.87 4.99
N THR A 335 24.97 -8.94 5.95
CA THR A 335 24.92 -8.13 7.17
C THR A 335 25.11 -6.65 6.83
N ARG A 336 26.02 -6.29 5.91
CA ARG A 336 26.17 -4.89 5.47
C ARG A 336 24.91 -4.32 4.83
N PHE A 337 24.13 -5.14 4.11
CA PHE A 337 22.84 -4.73 3.53
C PHE A 337 21.74 -4.43 4.56
N THR A 338 21.92 -4.85 5.83
CA THR A 338 21.01 -4.52 6.93
C THR A 338 21.33 -3.20 7.62
N LYS A 339 22.50 -2.61 7.33
CA LYS A 339 22.99 -1.38 7.97
C LYS A 339 22.80 -0.17 7.08
N PRO A 340 22.66 1.04 7.64
CA PRO A 340 22.67 2.26 6.86
C PRO A 340 23.94 2.36 5.99
N MET A 341 23.77 2.72 4.72
CA MET A 341 24.85 3.18 3.84
C MET A 341 25.65 4.29 4.50
N GLN A 342 26.93 4.39 4.15
CA GLN A 342 27.80 5.44 4.64
C GLN A 342 28.20 6.42 3.55
N VAL A 343 28.77 7.55 3.98
CA VAL A 343 29.25 8.60 3.09
C VAL A 343 30.75 8.40 2.82
N PHE A 344 31.10 8.40 1.54
CA PHE A 344 32.45 8.45 0.99
C PHE A 344 32.70 9.87 0.43
N PRO A 345 33.33 10.78 1.20
CA PRO A 345 33.45 12.19 0.85
C PRO A 345 34.14 12.45 -0.48
N GLU A 346 35.13 11.62 -0.84
CA GLU A 346 35.86 11.70 -2.10
C GLU A 346 34.96 11.49 -3.32
N SER A 347 33.87 10.75 -3.16
CA SER A 347 32.86 10.48 -4.19
C SER A 347 31.71 11.48 -4.15
N HIS A 348 31.60 12.31 -3.12
CA HIS A 348 30.54 13.31 -3.01
C HIS A 348 30.81 14.58 -3.84
N SER A 349 29.75 15.14 -4.42
CA SER A 349 29.81 16.38 -5.19
C SER A 349 30.04 17.59 -4.28
N GLU A 350 31.19 18.24 -4.43
CA GLU A 350 31.50 19.53 -3.79
C GLU A 350 30.85 20.73 -4.50
N LYS A 351 30.23 20.53 -5.66
CA LYS A 351 29.52 21.61 -6.37
C LYS A 351 28.27 22.07 -5.60
N GLU A 352 27.86 23.29 -5.89
CA GLU A 352 26.56 23.83 -5.48
C GLU A 352 25.41 22.92 -5.97
N LYS A 353 24.37 22.82 -5.14
CA LYS A 353 23.20 21.98 -5.39
C LYS A 353 21.96 22.88 -5.35
N VAL A 354 21.21 22.95 -6.44
CA VAL A 354 20.05 23.84 -6.59
C VAL A 354 18.85 23.02 -7.03
N PHE A 355 17.78 23.04 -6.25
CA PHE A 355 16.52 22.33 -6.55
C PHE A 355 15.38 22.92 -5.73
N LEU A 356 14.17 22.97 -6.29
CA LEU A 356 12.96 23.45 -5.61
C LEU A 356 13.14 24.83 -4.95
N GLY A 357 13.93 25.69 -5.57
CA GLY A 357 14.29 27.02 -5.03
C GLY A 357 15.27 27.02 -3.85
N LEU A 358 15.70 25.86 -3.34
CA LEU A 358 16.78 25.74 -2.37
C LEU A 358 18.13 25.78 -3.08
N THR A 359 19.09 26.50 -2.50
CA THR A 359 20.51 26.46 -2.87
C THR A 359 21.33 25.97 -1.68
N ILE A 360 21.94 24.79 -1.82
CA ILE A 360 22.94 24.28 -0.88
C ILE A 360 24.33 24.71 -1.37
N PRO A 361 25.09 25.49 -0.58
CA PRO A 361 26.40 26.01 -0.99
C PRO A 361 27.39 24.94 -1.40
N ALA A 362 28.28 25.28 -2.34
CA ALA A 362 29.45 24.46 -2.67
C ALA A 362 30.29 24.15 -1.43
N GLY A 363 30.90 22.97 -1.39
CA GLY A 363 31.68 22.47 -0.25
C GLY A 363 30.85 21.94 0.92
N THR A 364 29.52 22.00 0.87
CA THR A 364 28.66 21.34 1.89
C THR A 364 28.81 19.83 1.80
N GLY A 365 29.20 19.18 2.90
CA GLY A 365 29.39 17.73 2.97
C GLY A 365 28.09 16.93 2.76
N ALA A 366 28.21 15.65 2.46
CA ALA A 366 27.07 14.82 2.03
C ALA A 366 25.97 14.72 3.09
N LYS A 367 26.29 14.36 4.34
CA LYS A 367 25.29 14.24 5.42
C LYS A 367 24.50 15.54 5.61
N ALA A 368 25.20 16.67 5.70
CA ALA A 368 24.57 17.98 5.84
C ALA A 368 23.75 18.38 4.59
N SER A 369 24.18 17.98 3.39
CA SER A 369 23.42 18.20 2.16
C SER A 369 22.13 17.37 2.15
N ILE A 370 22.21 16.09 2.56
CA ILE A 370 21.06 15.17 2.64
C ILE A 370 20.04 15.69 3.65
N THR A 371 20.46 16.05 4.87
CA THR A 371 19.56 16.62 5.89
C THR A 371 18.85 17.87 5.37
N GLN A 372 19.58 18.83 4.80
CA GLN A 372 18.97 20.06 4.23
C GLN A 372 17.99 19.75 3.11
N ALA A 373 18.31 18.79 2.24
CA ALA A 373 17.44 18.40 1.13
C ALA A 373 16.15 17.75 1.62
N LEU A 374 16.25 16.76 2.51
CA LEU A 374 15.10 16.07 3.06
C LEU A 374 14.22 17.00 3.90
N ASP A 375 14.81 17.91 4.68
CA ASP A 375 14.05 18.92 5.44
C ASP A 375 13.30 19.88 4.51
N HIS A 376 13.92 20.32 3.42
CA HIS A 376 13.28 21.20 2.44
C HIS A 376 12.14 20.52 1.70
N ILE A 377 12.35 19.29 1.22
CA ILE A 377 11.31 18.49 0.58
C ILE A 377 10.18 18.19 1.56
N PHE A 378 10.50 17.86 2.82
CA PHE A 378 9.52 17.55 3.84
C PHE A 378 8.59 18.72 4.16
N ASN A 379 9.14 19.93 4.17
CA ASN A 379 8.39 21.17 4.41
C ASN A 379 7.70 21.72 3.15
N HIS A 380 7.83 21.06 2.00
CA HIS A 380 7.15 21.48 0.79
C HIS A 380 5.63 21.31 0.91
N ALA A 381 4.88 22.33 0.52
CA ALA A 381 3.42 22.39 0.68
C ALA A 381 2.67 21.24 -0.04
N ASN A 382 3.26 20.68 -1.09
CA ASN A 382 2.64 19.57 -1.83
C ASN A 382 2.73 18.21 -1.14
N LEU A 383 3.63 18.05 -0.17
CA LEU A 383 3.90 16.72 0.39
C LEU A 383 2.68 16.19 1.14
N ALA A 384 2.09 16.99 2.02
CA ALA A 384 0.95 16.55 2.83
C ALA A 384 -0.25 16.08 1.98
N PRO A 385 -0.77 16.86 1.01
CA PRO A 385 -1.89 16.39 0.18
C PRO A 385 -1.52 15.20 -0.71
N PHE A 386 -0.28 15.13 -1.20
CA PHE A 386 0.17 14.01 -2.03
C PHE A 386 0.21 12.69 -1.24
N VAL A 387 0.89 12.67 -0.09
CA VAL A 387 1.03 11.48 0.75
C VAL A 387 -0.32 11.08 1.35
N SER A 388 -1.09 12.05 1.89
CA SER A 388 -2.41 11.78 2.49
C SER A 388 -3.36 11.12 1.50
N LYS A 389 -3.45 11.64 0.27
CA LYS A 389 -4.32 11.09 -0.77
C LYS A 389 -3.95 9.63 -1.09
N GLN A 390 -2.67 9.32 -1.24
CA GLN A 390 -2.23 7.96 -1.55
C GLN A 390 -2.49 6.98 -0.40
N LEU A 391 -2.26 7.40 0.85
CA LEU A 391 -2.53 6.55 2.02
C LEU A 391 -4.03 6.27 2.19
N ILE A 392 -4.90 7.27 1.94
CA ILE A 392 -6.35 7.05 1.91
C ILE A 392 -6.73 6.02 0.82
N GLN A 393 -6.13 6.11 -0.36
CA GLN A 393 -6.36 5.15 -1.45
C GLN A 393 -5.96 3.72 -1.09
N ARG A 394 -4.86 3.54 -0.35
CA ARG A 394 -4.42 2.21 0.09
C ARG A 394 -5.31 1.62 1.17
N LEU A 395 -5.90 2.44 2.05
CA LEU A 395 -6.64 1.94 3.21
C LEU A 395 -8.16 1.92 3.04
N VAL A 396 -8.76 2.96 2.48
CA VAL A 396 -10.20 3.22 2.60
C VAL A 396 -10.92 3.32 1.25
N THR A 397 -10.53 4.27 0.40
CA THR A 397 -11.29 4.61 -0.82
C THR A 397 -10.40 5.11 -1.94
N SER A 398 -10.64 4.66 -3.17
CA SER A 398 -9.84 5.07 -4.34
C SER A 398 -10.08 6.54 -4.72
N ASN A 399 -11.23 7.11 -4.36
CA ASN A 399 -11.66 8.45 -4.75
C ASN A 399 -12.19 9.23 -3.52
N PRO A 400 -11.32 9.61 -2.56
CA PRO A 400 -11.74 10.38 -1.39
C PRO A 400 -12.23 11.79 -1.77
N SER A 401 -13.16 12.34 -0.98
CA SER A 401 -13.59 13.72 -1.15
C SER A 401 -12.47 14.73 -0.86
N PRO A 402 -12.55 15.94 -1.44
CA PRO A 402 -11.62 17.03 -1.10
C PRO A 402 -11.59 17.38 0.39
N GLU A 403 -12.74 17.28 1.07
CA GLU A 403 -12.88 17.53 2.50
C GLU A 403 -12.16 16.47 3.34
N TYR A 404 -12.29 15.20 2.97
CA TYR A 404 -11.58 14.11 3.62
C TYR A 404 -10.06 14.28 3.48
N ILE A 405 -9.56 14.55 2.27
CA ILE A 405 -8.14 14.83 2.06
C ILE A 405 -7.68 16.01 2.95
N SER A 406 -8.45 17.10 3.00
CA SER A 406 -8.10 18.29 3.79
C SER A 406 -7.98 18.00 5.30
N ARG A 407 -8.84 17.13 5.86
CA ARG A 407 -8.79 16.75 7.27
C ARG A 407 -7.55 15.89 7.59
N VAL A 408 -7.24 14.94 6.72
CA VAL A 408 -6.02 14.12 6.88
C VAL A 408 -4.76 14.96 6.70
N VAL A 409 -4.74 15.89 5.74
CA VAL A 409 -3.66 16.87 5.57
C VAL A 409 -3.48 17.71 6.82
N SER A 410 -4.57 18.12 7.47
CA SER A 410 -4.51 18.89 8.72
C SER A 410 -3.87 18.09 9.85
N ALA A 411 -4.22 16.81 10.00
CA ALA A 411 -3.61 15.91 10.98
C ALA A 411 -2.12 15.65 10.69
N PHE A 412 -1.75 15.47 9.40
CA PHE A 412 -0.35 15.34 9.01
C PHE A 412 0.43 16.62 9.28
N GLU A 413 -0.14 17.80 9.03
CA GLU A 413 0.53 19.09 9.26
C GLU A 413 0.65 19.45 10.75
N SER A 414 -0.39 19.17 11.55
CA SER A 414 -0.41 19.44 12.99
C SER A 414 0.35 18.39 13.80
N GLY A 415 0.45 17.16 13.29
CA GLY A 415 0.99 16.04 14.03
C GLY A 415 0.08 15.51 15.13
N SER A 416 -1.20 15.86 15.11
CA SER A 416 -2.13 15.53 16.19
C SER A 416 -3.53 15.26 15.63
N PHE A 417 -4.22 14.26 16.21
CA PHE A 417 -5.60 13.93 15.92
C PHE A 417 -6.37 13.64 17.21
N GLU A 418 -7.56 14.25 17.37
CA GLU A 418 -8.48 13.95 18.47
C GLU A 418 -9.36 12.76 18.08
N LEU A 419 -9.32 11.71 18.89
CA LEU A 419 -10.08 10.49 18.72
C LEU A 419 -11.54 10.67 19.20
N PRO A 420 -12.48 9.82 18.76
CA PRO A 420 -13.88 9.92 19.16
C PRO A 420 -14.17 9.88 20.67
N ASP A 421 -13.29 9.26 21.46
CA ASP A 421 -13.36 9.24 22.94
C ASP A 421 -12.89 10.55 23.60
N GLY A 422 -12.48 11.55 22.82
CA GLY A 422 -11.92 12.84 23.27
C GLY A 422 -10.43 12.78 23.63
N SER A 423 -9.78 11.61 23.58
CA SER A 423 -8.34 11.50 23.72
C SER A 423 -7.62 11.93 22.43
N SER A 424 -6.30 12.08 22.45
CA SER A 424 -5.53 12.47 21.26
C SER A 424 -4.39 11.50 20.98
N VAL A 425 -3.97 11.43 19.72
CA VAL A 425 -2.79 10.69 19.25
C VAL A 425 -1.90 11.56 18.37
N GLY A 426 -0.61 11.25 18.39
CA GLY A 426 0.44 11.94 17.64
C GLY A 426 1.35 12.81 18.51
N SER A 427 2.51 13.20 17.97
CA SER A 427 3.56 13.95 18.68
C SER A 427 3.36 15.46 18.67
N SER A 428 2.34 15.98 17.98
CA SER A 428 2.18 17.40 17.65
C SER A 428 3.30 17.98 16.78
N ASP A 429 4.03 17.11 16.08
CA ASP A 429 4.97 17.50 15.04
C ASP A 429 4.44 17.14 13.66
N ARG A 430 4.63 18.05 12.71
CA ARG A 430 4.36 17.80 11.29
C ARG A 430 4.91 16.42 10.89
N GLY A 431 4.12 15.65 10.15
CA GLY A 431 4.45 14.35 9.58
C GLY A 431 4.24 13.15 10.50
N ASP A 432 3.60 13.35 11.66
CA ASP A 432 3.23 12.24 12.54
C ASP A 432 2.24 11.28 11.86
N LEU A 433 2.65 10.03 11.70
CA LEU A 433 1.86 9.00 11.03
C LEU A 433 0.80 8.39 11.94
N ALA A 434 0.98 8.38 13.26
CA ALA A 434 -0.08 7.94 14.17
C ALA A 434 -1.32 8.83 14.03
N ALA A 435 -1.14 10.14 14.05
CA ALA A 435 -2.20 11.13 13.81
C ALA A 435 -2.78 11.01 12.40
N THR A 436 -1.92 10.85 11.38
CA THR A 436 -2.35 10.73 9.98
C THR A 436 -3.22 9.49 9.77
N PHE A 437 -2.80 8.31 10.23
CA PHE A 437 -3.57 7.08 10.08
C PHE A 437 -4.83 7.07 10.95
N ALA A 438 -4.80 7.67 12.14
CA ALA A 438 -6.00 7.88 12.93
C ALA A 438 -7.01 8.75 12.17
N ALA A 439 -6.58 9.86 11.57
CA ALA A 439 -7.44 10.71 10.76
C ALA A 439 -8.04 9.97 9.56
N ILE A 440 -7.27 9.11 8.89
CA ILE A 440 -7.78 8.25 7.80
C ILE A 440 -8.84 7.28 8.32
N LEU A 441 -8.54 6.57 9.41
CA LEU A 441 -9.44 5.52 9.87
C LEU A 441 -10.72 6.10 10.50
N PHE A 442 -10.65 7.21 11.23
CA PHE A 442 -11.79 7.78 11.95
C PHE A 442 -12.57 8.84 11.17
N ASP A 443 -12.18 9.17 9.94
CA ASP A 443 -12.91 10.13 9.13
C ASP A 443 -14.39 9.74 8.92
N GLU A 444 -15.27 10.74 8.89
CA GLU A 444 -16.70 10.55 8.66
C GLU A 444 -16.99 9.81 7.34
N GLU A 445 -16.23 10.07 6.26
CA GLU A 445 -16.41 9.38 4.99
C GLU A 445 -16.00 7.90 5.09
N ALA A 446 -15.01 7.59 5.93
CA ALA A 446 -14.60 6.23 6.20
C ALA A 446 -15.61 5.47 7.09
N ARG A 447 -16.33 6.17 7.99
CA ARG A 447 -17.28 5.56 8.92
C ARG A 447 -18.73 5.50 8.43
N THR A 448 -19.11 6.34 7.46
CA THR A 448 -20.45 6.34 6.86
C THR A 448 -20.55 5.36 5.70
N GLN A 449 -21.76 4.96 5.32
CA GLN A 449 -21.94 4.08 4.17
C GLN A 449 -21.42 4.74 2.88
N ALA A 450 -20.48 4.09 2.20
CA ALA A 450 -19.91 4.63 0.98
C ALA A 450 -20.97 4.88 -0.10
N ALA A 451 -20.84 6.01 -0.80
CA ALA A 451 -21.62 6.33 -1.99
C ALA A 451 -21.43 5.27 -3.09
N GLU A 452 -22.24 5.32 -4.15
CA GLU A 452 -22.13 4.41 -5.30
C GLU A 452 -20.71 4.40 -5.92
N ASN A 453 -20.04 5.55 -5.90
CA ASN A 453 -18.66 5.74 -6.40
C ASN A 453 -17.58 5.60 -5.31
N GLY A 454 -17.97 5.23 -4.08
CA GLY A 454 -17.07 5.14 -2.93
C GLY A 454 -16.48 3.74 -2.72
N GLY A 455 -15.44 3.69 -1.90
CA GLY A 455 -14.68 2.48 -1.61
C GLY A 455 -13.50 2.27 -2.55
N LYS A 456 -12.85 1.12 -2.41
CA LYS A 456 -11.71 0.71 -3.25
C LYS A 456 -11.84 -0.75 -3.64
N ILE A 457 -11.12 -1.18 -4.68
CA ILE A 457 -11.02 -2.60 -4.98
C ILE A 457 -10.07 -3.26 -3.98
N ARG A 458 -10.46 -4.40 -3.41
CA ARG A 458 -9.57 -5.21 -2.56
C ARG A 458 -8.46 -5.78 -3.43
N GLU A 459 -7.22 -5.59 -3.04
CA GLU A 459 -6.07 -6.20 -3.71
C GLU A 459 -6.04 -7.73 -3.48
N PRO A 460 -5.51 -8.53 -4.41
CA PRO A 460 -5.44 -9.98 -4.27
C PRO A 460 -4.84 -10.47 -2.95
N ILE A 461 -3.71 -9.90 -2.50
CA ILE A 461 -3.08 -10.25 -1.21
C ILE A 461 -4.03 -10.00 -0.03
N LEU A 462 -4.75 -8.88 -0.05
CA LEU A 462 -5.73 -8.55 1.00
C LEU A 462 -6.92 -9.52 1.00
N ARG A 463 -7.32 -10.05 -0.17
CA ARG A 463 -8.41 -11.03 -0.23
C ARG A 463 -8.01 -12.37 0.40
N PHE A 464 -6.80 -12.85 0.09
CA PHE A 464 -6.29 -14.10 0.65
C PHE A 464 -6.08 -14.02 2.17
N THR A 465 -5.39 -12.97 2.63
CA THR A 465 -5.16 -12.75 4.08
C THR A 465 -6.46 -12.51 4.83
N HIS A 466 -7.45 -11.86 4.21
CA HIS A 466 -8.77 -11.70 4.80
C HIS A 466 -9.48 -13.04 4.98
N TRP A 467 -9.44 -13.95 3.98
CA TRP A 467 -9.93 -15.32 4.18
C TRP A 467 -9.22 -16.01 5.34
N ALA A 468 -7.90 -15.99 5.35
CA ALA A 468 -7.12 -16.69 6.36
C ALA A 468 -7.48 -16.22 7.78
N ARG A 469 -7.65 -14.91 7.96
CA ARG A 469 -8.05 -14.32 9.25
C ARG A 469 -9.53 -14.56 9.57
N ALA A 470 -10.43 -14.39 8.62
CA ALA A 470 -11.87 -14.55 8.82
C ALA A 470 -12.25 -15.97 9.27
N PHE A 471 -11.50 -16.97 8.84
CA PHE A 471 -11.74 -18.37 9.19
C PHE A 471 -10.71 -18.94 10.17
N ASN A 472 -10.04 -18.05 10.93
CA ASN A 472 -9.07 -18.39 11.97
C ASN A 472 -8.12 -19.51 11.52
N VAL A 473 -7.50 -19.35 10.36
CA VAL A 473 -6.56 -20.34 9.85
C VAL A 473 -5.42 -20.50 10.86
N GLU A 474 -5.20 -21.74 11.30
CA GLU A 474 -4.24 -22.06 12.36
C GLU A 474 -2.89 -22.53 11.77
N ASN A 475 -1.87 -22.55 12.64
CA ASN A 475 -0.51 -23.04 12.34
C ASN A 475 0.07 -22.44 11.06
N ILE A 476 0.25 -21.11 11.04
CA ILE A 476 0.73 -20.41 9.85
C ILE A 476 2.21 -20.71 9.58
N GLU A 477 2.46 -21.83 8.90
CA GLU A 477 3.78 -22.32 8.47
C GLU A 477 3.83 -22.30 6.94
N PRO A 478 3.95 -21.12 6.31
CA PRO A 478 3.82 -20.95 4.85
C PRO A 478 4.91 -21.68 4.08
N LYS A 479 6.02 -22.05 4.74
CA LYS A 479 7.07 -22.89 4.16
C LYS A 479 6.54 -24.25 3.67
N TYR A 480 5.49 -24.79 4.30
CA TYR A 480 4.88 -26.06 3.88
C TYR A 480 3.79 -25.89 2.83
N ILE A 481 3.59 -24.67 2.29
CA ILE A 481 2.54 -24.35 1.34
C ILE A 481 3.18 -23.86 0.03
N PRO A 482 3.47 -24.76 -0.94
CA PRO A 482 4.17 -24.39 -2.18
C PRO A 482 3.54 -23.22 -2.94
N GLN A 483 2.21 -23.10 -2.90
CA GLN A 483 1.44 -22.03 -3.55
C GLN A 483 1.77 -20.64 -2.98
N LEU A 484 2.39 -20.54 -1.81
CA LEU A 484 2.78 -19.26 -1.19
C LEU A 484 4.23 -18.84 -1.49
N TRP A 485 5.02 -19.71 -2.13
CA TRP A 485 6.40 -19.42 -2.54
C TRP A 485 6.46 -18.63 -3.85
N GLU A 486 5.41 -18.68 -4.67
CA GLU A 486 5.24 -17.85 -5.85
C GLU A 486 3.75 -17.57 -6.13
N THR A 487 3.31 -16.34 -5.89
CA THR A 487 1.92 -15.88 -6.08
C THR A 487 1.77 -14.78 -7.14
N GLY A 488 2.85 -14.41 -7.85
CA GLY A 488 2.89 -13.30 -8.81
C GLY A 488 2.29 -13.63 -10.18
N ALA A 489 2.18 -14.92 -10.54
CA ALA A 489 1.59 -15.33 -11.80
C ALA A 489 0.09 -14.99 -11.88
N THR A 490 -0.40 -14.63 -13.07
CA THR A 490 -1.82 -14.32 -13.30
C THR A 490 -2.73 -15.53 -13.18
N ALA A 491 -2.19 -16.74 -13.28
CA ALA A 491 -2.92 -17.98 -13.02
C ALA A 491 -3.11 -18.26 -11.50
N ASP A 492 -2.37 -17.54 -10.65
CA ASP A 492 -2.43 -17.61 -9.19
C ASP A 492 -3.02 -16.30 -8.63
N LEU A 493 -2.40 -15.71 -7.61
CA LEU A 493 -2.87 -14.49 -6.97
C LEU A 493 -2.63 -13.23 -7.82
N GLY A 494 -1.67 -13.26 -8.76
CA GLY A 494 -1.27 -12.13 -9.58
C GLY A 494 -0.57 -11.00 -8.80
N GLN A 495 -0.15 -11.27 -7.56
CA GLN A 495 0.49 -10.32 -6.66
C GLN A 495 1.31 -11.09 -5.62
N HIS A 496 2.61 -10.79 -5.53
CA HIS A 496 3.53 -11.43 -4.60
C HIS A 496 4.08 -10.43 -3.56
N PRO A 497 4.17 -10.79 -2.27
CA PRO A 497 4.79 -9.91 -1.29
C PRO A 497 6.20 -9.49 -1.73
N TYR A 498 6.45 -8.18 -1.77
CA TYR A 498 7.74 -7.54 -2.04
C TYR A 498 8.37 -7.73 -3.43
N ARG A 499 7.73 -8.45 -4.36
CA ARG A 499 8.19 -8.62 -5.76
C ARG A 499 7.51 -7.66 -6.72
N SER A 500 7.53 -6.39 -6.36
CA SER A 500 6.88 -5.38 -7.19
C SER A 500 7.46 -5.33 -8.62
N PRO A 501 6.63 -5.26 -9.67
CA PRO A 501 7.11 -5.25 -11.05
C PRO A 501 7.70 -3.89 -11.48
N SER A 502 7.50 -2.82 -10.71
CA SER A 502 7.98 -1.48 -11.06
C SER A 502 8.05 -0.54 -9.85
N VAL A 503 8.63 0.65 -10.04
CA VAL A 503 8.61 1.74 -9.07
C VAL A 503 7.19 2.24 -8.71
N PHE A 504 6.18 1.94 -9.53
CA PHE A 504 4.76 2.27 -9.26
C PHE A 504 4.04 1.21 -8.42
N ASN A 505 4.78 0.33 -7.80
CA ASN A 505 4.28 -0.92 -7.30
C ASN A 505 3.58 -1.80 -8.39
N TYR A 506 2.57 -2.59 -8.00
CA TYR A 506 1.72 -3.39 -8.89
C TYR A 506 0.76 -2.55 -9.75
N PHE A 507 0.36 -1.37 -9.28
CA PHE A 507 -0.63 -0.54 -9.95
C PHE A 507 -0.42 0.96 -9.65
N ARG A 508 -0.73 1.80 -10.63
CA ARG A 508 -0.55 3.25 -10.52
C ARG A 508 -1.69 3.87 -9.70
N PRO A 509 -1.41 4.76 -8.72
CA PRO A 509 -2.46 5.45 -7.95
C PRO A 509 -3.48 6.23 -8.80
N GLY A 510 -3.05 6.68 -9.98
CA GLY A 510 -3.90 7.38 -10.95
C GLY A 510 -4.56 6.51 -12.02
N TYR A 511 -4.47 5.18 -11.94
CA TYR A 511 -4.99 4.30 -12.98
C TYR A 511 -6.52 4.35 -13.06
N LYS A 512 -7.02 4.53 -14.29
CA LYS A 512 -8.45 4.54 -14.61
C LYS A 512 -8.76 3.38 -15.54
N ALA A 513 -9.71 2.53 -15.12
CA ALA A 513 -10.42 1.49 -15.87
C ALA A 513 -10.74 1.78 -17.35
N PRO A 514 -9.91 1.52 -18.39
CA PRO A 514 -10.28 1.91 -19.76
C PRO A 514 -11.58 1.22 -20.21
N GLY A 515 -12.48 1.97 -20.85
CA GLY A 515 -13.76 1.44 -21.32
C GLY A 515 -14.77 1.10 -20.20
N SER A 516 -14.51 1.51 -18.96
CA SER A 516 -15.43 1.34 -17.83
C SER A 516 -16.22 2.60 -17.51
N LYS A 517 -17.37 2.44 -16.84
CA LYS A 517 -18.18 3.58 -16.36
C LYS A 517 -17.39 4.47 -15.39
N SER A 518 -16.53 3.88 -14.56
CA SER A 518 -15.69 4.62 -13.63
C SER A 518 -14.74 5.59 -14.35
N ALA A 519 -14.12 5.18 -15.45
CA ALA A 519 -13.24 6.04 -16.23
C ALA A 519 -14.00 7.15 -16.97
N GLU A 520 -15.22 6.88 -17.47
CA GLU A 520 -16.09 7.93 -18.04
C GLU A 520 -16.42 9.03 -17.02
N LEU A 521 -16.58 8.65 -15.75
CA LEU A 521 -16.80 9.58 -14.62
C LEU A 521 -15.49 10.21 -14.10
N GLY A 522 -14.35 9.87 -14.70
CA GLY A 522 -13.05 10.38 -14.30
C GLY A 522 -12.50 9.78 -13.01
N LEU A 523 -13.13 8.74 -12.45
CA LEU A 523 -12.72 8.05 -11.23
C LEU A 523 -11.51 7.15 -11.48
N VAL A 524 -10.68 6.99 -10.45
CA VAL A 524 -9.57 6.03 -10.44
C VAL A 524 -9.99 4.75 -9.75
N ALA A 525 -9.43 3.63 -10.19
CA ALA A 525 -9.60 2.31 -9.59
C ALA A 525 -8.27 1.56 -9.72
N PRO A 526 -7.25 1.92 -8.94
CA PRO A 526 -5.87 1.49 -9.17
C PRO A 526 -5.70 -0.01 -9.33
N GLU A 527 -6.31 -0.79 -8.43
CA GLU A 527 -6.14 -2.24 -8.33
C GLU A 527 -6.77 -2.98 -9.53
N LEU A 528 -7.61 -2.31 -10.34
CA LEU A 528 -8.08 -2.86 -11.61
C LEU A 528 -6.97 -2.96 -12.67
N GLN A 529 -5.80 -2.32 -12.48
CA GLN A 529 -4.68 -2.46 -13.40
C GLN A 529 -4.15 -3.91 -13.48
N ILE A 530 -4.28 -4.67 -12.39
CA ILE A 530 -3.89 -6.09 -12.32
C ILE A 530 -5.09 -7.05 -12.34
N THR A 531 -6.32 -6.52 -12.41
CA THR A 531 -7.55 -7.32 -12.49
C THR A 531 -8.01 -7.44 -13.94
N ASN A 532 -7.87 -8.61 -14.55
CA ASN A 532 -8.17 -8.85 -15.95
C ASN A 532 -8.80 -10.25 -16.17
N ALA A 533 -9.14 -10.56 -17.42
CA ALA A 533 -9.82 -11.81 -17.79
C ALA A 533 -9.03 -13.09 -17.43
N SER A 534 -7.71 -13.00 -17.26
CA SER A 534 -6.86 -14.10 -16.82
C SER A 534 -6.71 -14.15 -15.30
N SER A 535 -6.53 -13.00 -14.63
CA SER A 535 -6.35 -12.97 -13.17
C SER A 535 -7.64 -13.25 -12.37
N ILE A 536 -8.82 -13.01 -12.95
CA ILE A 536 -10.09 -13.37 -12.30
C ILE A 536 -10.22 -14.89 -12.07
N PRO A 537 -10.13 -15.76 -13.09
CA PRO A 537 -10.16 -17.20 -12.86
C PRO A 537 -8.94 -17.70 -12.09
N GLY A 538 -7.76 -17.09 -12.27
CA GLY A 538 -6.56 -17.43 -11.48
C GLY A 538 -6.77 -17.26 -9.98
N TYR A 539 -7.28 -16.10 -9.56
CA TYR A 539 -7.65 -15.85 -8.17
C TYR A 539 -8.70 -16.86 -7.65
N ILE A 540 -9.71 -17.18 -8.44
CA ILE A 540 -10.74 -18.15 -8.02
C ILE A 540 -10.13 -19.54 -7.83
N ASN A 541 -9.25 -19.98 -8.73
CA ASN A 541 -8.55 -21.27 -8.61
C ASN A 541 -7.64 -21.29 -7.38
N PHE A 542 -6.86 -20.23 -7.17
CA PHE A 542 -6.00 -20.07 -6.00
C PHE A 542 -6.82 -20.15 -4.70
N MET A 543 -7.91 -19.38 -4.60
CA MET A 543 -8.78 -19.44 -3.43
C MET A 543 -9.48 -20.80 -3.27
N THR A 544 -9.81 -21.48 -4.37
CA THR A 544 -10.43 -22.82 -4.32
C THR A 544 -9.51 -23.83 -3.65
N TYR A 545 -8.21 -23.81 -3.97
CA TYR A 545 -7.20 -24.66 -3.33
C TYR A 545 -7.26 -24.53 -1.80
N PHE A 546 -7.23 -23.31 -1.29
CA PHE A 546 -7.25 -23.02 0.14
C PHE A 546 -8.60 -23.24 0.82
N VAL A 547 -9.68 -22.74 0.22
CA VAL A 547 -11.04 -22.84 0.79
C VAL A 547 -11.49 -24.28 0.87
N MET A 548 -11.11 -25.13 -0.10
CA MET A 548 -11.50 -26.54 -0.09
C MET A 548 -10.57 -27.44 0.73
N GLY A 549 -9.52 -26.89 1.35
CA GLY A 549 -8.60 -27.65 2.18
C GLY A 549 -7.59 -28.51 1.40
N GLN A 550 -7.40 -28.28 0.10
CA GLN A 550 -6.47 -29.08 -0.73
C GLN A 550 -5.02 -28.97 -0.26
N GLN A 551 -4.66 -27.88 0.39
CA GLN A 551 -3.37 -27.71 1.06
C GLN A 551 -3.12 -28.71 2.20
N GLN A 552 -4.17 -29.36 2.72
CA GLN A 552 -4.06 -30.43 3.72
C GLN A 552 -3.89 -31.82 3.10
N GLU A 553 -4.06 -31.93 1.78
CA GLU A 553 -3.94 -33.18 1.02
C GLU A 553 -2.57 -33.32 0.34
N ALA A 554 -1.63 -32.45 0.66
CA ALA A 554 -0.28 -32.48 0.08
C ALA A 554 0.41 -33.82 0.33
N ASP A 555 1.13 -34.32 -0.67
CA ASP A 555 1.94 -35.53 -0.53
C ASP A 555 3.12 -35.23 0.41
N VAL A 556 2.99 -35.71 1.64
CA VAL A 556 3.97 -35.51 2.71
C VAL A 556 5.31 -36.13 2.38
N ASP A 557 5.33 -37.25 1.65
CA ASP A 557 6.58 -37.90 1.27
C ASP A 557 7.31 -37.04 0.23
N GLU A 558 6.57 -36.49 -0.75
CA GLU A 558 7.11 -35.53 -1.73
C GLU A 558 7.64 -34.26 -1.04
N LEU A 559 6.85 -33.63 -0.16
CA LEU A 559 7.30 -32.45 0.59
C LEU A 559 8.53 -32.73 1.44
N LYS A 560 8.61 -33.91 2.06
CA LYS A 560 9.77 -34.29 2.86
C LYS A 560 11.02 -34.46 1.98
N GLU A 561 10.89 -35.08 0.81
CA GLU A 561 11.98 -35.20 -0.15
C GLU A 561 12.48 -33.81 -0.59
N GLU A 562 11.59 -32.87 -0.89
CA GLU A 562 11.96 -31.48 -1.24
C GLU A 562 12.71 -30.77 -0.11
N PHE A 563 12.24 -30.91 1.13
CA PHE A 563 12.88 -30.30 2.30
C PHE A 563 14.26 -30.91 2.60
N ASP A 564 14.39 -32.22 2.43
CA ASP A 564 15.67 -32.94 2.55
C ASP A 564 16.66 -32.45 1.46
N GLU A 565 16.19 -32.15 0.24
CA GLU A 565 17.02 -31.61 -0.86
C GLU A 565 17.57 -30.22 -0.58
N ILE A 566 16.78 -29.34 0.07
CA ILE A 566 17.19 -27.97 0.41
C ILE A 566 17.82 -27.85 1.81
N GLY A 567 18.00 -28.97 2.52
CA GLY A 567 18.67 -29.03 3.81
C GLY A 567 17.90 -28.37 4.97
N VAL A 568 16.57 -28.30 4.87
CA VAL A 568 15.71 -27.68 5.89
C VAL A 568 15.01 -28.76 6.72
N GLU A 569 15.05 -28.63 8.04
CA GLU A 569 14.36 -29.58 8.94
C GLU A 569 12.84 -29.62 8.65
N PHE A 570 12.36 -30.83 8.35
CA PHE A 570 10.95 -31.11 8.12
C PHE A 570 10.25 -31.58 9.40
N ASP A 571 9.25 -30.81 9.85
CA ASP A 571 8.36 -31.18 10.94
C ASP A 571 7.01 -31.63 10.38
N LEU A 572 6.77 -32.94 10.45
CA LEU A 572 5.55 -33.59 9.95
C LEU A 572 4.27 -33.04 10.60
N GLN A 573 4.28 -32.81 11.91
CA GLN A 573 3.07 -32.35 12.60
C GLN A 573 2.73 -30.93 12.19
N LYS A 574 3.74 -30.06 12.09
CA LYS A 574 3.55 -28.70 11.59
C LYS A 574 3.09 -28.69 10.14
N ALA A 575 3.67 -29.52 9.27
CA ALA A 575 3.26 -29.61 7.87
C ALA A 575 1.78 -30.02 7.73
N LEU A 576 1.38 -31.10 8.41
CA LEU A 576 0.01 -31.62 8.38
C LEU A 576 -1.05 -30.68 8.97
N GLN A 577 -0.64 -29.78 9.87
CA GLN A 577 -1.55 -28.85 10.55
C GLN A 577 -1.51 -27.44 9.97
N SER A 578 -0.58 -27.18 9.04
CA SER A 578 -0.32 -25.84 8.50
C SER A 578 -1.48 -25.32 7.65
N PHE A 579 -1.88 -24.07 7.82
CA PHE A 579 -2.93 -23.45 7.01
C PHE A 579 -4.29 -24.18 7.05
N ARG A 580 -4.67 -24.70 8.21
CA ARG A 580 -5.97 -25.35 8.41
C ARG A 580 -7.06 -24.32 8.75
N PRO A 581 -8.11 -24.14 7.92
CA PRO A 581 -9.21 -23.26 8.25
C PRO A 581 -10.15 -23.86 9.30
N ASN A 582 -10.76 -23.00 10.13
CA ASN A 582 -11.83 -23.37 11.04
C ASN A 582 -13.20 -22.98 10.45
N TYR A 583 -13.96 -23.98 9.99
CA TYR A 583 -15.32 -23.82 9.47
C TYR A 583 -16.41 -24.32 10.43
N GLU A 584 -16.08 -24.71 11.66
CA GLU A 584 -17.08 -25.20 12.63
C GLU A 584 -18.25 -24.22 12.82
N PRO A 585 -18.03 -22.89 13.00
CA PRO A 585 -19.14 -21.95 13.16
C PRO A 585 -20.06 -21.87 11.94
N LEU A 586 -19.53 -22.12 10.74
CA LEU A 586 -20.33 -22.10 9.51
C LEU A 586 -21.12 -23.40 9.37
N LEU A 587 -20.53 -24.54 9.74
CA LEU A 587 -21.18 -25.85 9.70
C LEU A 587 -22.41 -25.90 10.62
N GLU A 588 -22.38 -25.22 11.77
CA GLU A 588 -23.52 -25.11 12.70
C GLU A 588 -24.76 -24.45 12.09
N ILE A 589 -24.57 -23.56 11.11
CA ILE A 589 -25.65 -22.81 10.44
C ILE A 589 -25.83 -23.20 8.97
N ALA A 590 -25.09 -24.22 8.50
CA ALA A 590 -24.99 -24.51 7.08
C ALA A 590 -26.26 -25.16 6.51
N ASP A 591 -27.16 -25.69 7.35
CA ASP A 591 -28.45 -26.22 6.93
C ASP A 591 -29.37 -25.12 6.35
N SER A 592 -29.14 -23.87 6.74
CA SER A 592 -29.82 -22.65 6.29
C SER A 592 -28.92 -21.80 5.38
N PRO A 593 -29.09 -21.88 4.04
CA PRO A 593 -28.36 -21.03 3.09
C PRO A 593 -28.50 -19.53 3.35
N THR A 594 -29.61 -19.09 3.95
CA THR A 594 -29.84 -17.68 4.29
C THR A 594 -28.99 -17.26 5.48
N GLU A 595 -28.92 -18.06 6.54
CA GLU A 595 -28.10 -17.75 7.71
C GLU A 595 -26.62 -17.80 7.38
N LEU A 596 -26.19 -18.79 6.59
CA LEU A 596 -24.82 -18.90 6.09
C LEU A 596 -24.39 -17.65 5.30
N VAL A 597 -25.23 -17.17 4.38
CA VAL A 597 -24.95 -15.94 3.61
C VAL A 597 -24.95 -14.70 4.51
N ALA A 598 -25.86 -14.60 5.48
CA ALA A 598 -25.91 -13.47 6.40
C ALA A 598 -24.66 -13.41 7.31
N TYR A 599 -24.16 -14.56 7.77
CA TYR A 599 -22.92 -14.65 8.53
C TYR A 599 -21.72 -14.20 7.70
N LEU A 600 -21.58 -14.73 6.48
CA LEU A 600 -20.50 -14.35 5.56
C LEU A 600 -20.57 -12.87 5.15
N ASP A 601 -21.77 -12.33 4.96
CA ASP A 601 -21.97 -10.91 4.65
C ASP A 601 -21.46 -10.01 5.78
N LEU A 602 -21.76 -10.34 7.05
CA LEU A 602 -21.21 -9.60 8.19
C LEU A 602 -19.68 -9.72 8.26
N LEU A 603 -19.16 -10.95 8.15
CA LEU A 603 -17.74 -11.25 8.36
C LEU A 603 -16.84 -10.70 7.25
N LEU A 604 -17.20 -10.95 5.98
CA LEU A 604 -16.37 -10.62 4.81
C LEU A 604 -16.74 -9.30 4.14
N CYS A 605 -17.98 -8.83 4.32
CA CYS A 605 -18.51 -7.68 3.58
C CYS A 605 -19.06 -6.58 4.48
N ALA A 606 -18.98 -6.70 5.81
CA ALA A 606 -19.56 -5.73 6.75
C ALA A 606 -21.03 -5.39 6.41
N GLN A 607 -21.83 -6.40 6.08
CA GLN A 607 -23.24 -6.31 5.68
C GLN A 607 -23.52 -5.51 4.40
N GLN A 608 -22.57 -5.46 3.46
CA GLN A 608 -22.68 -4.69 2.22
C GLN A 608 -22.99 -5.53 0.98
N LEU A 609 -23.18 -6.85 1.10
CA LEU A 609 -23.71 -7.63 -0.02
C LEU A 609 -25.09 -7.10 -0.40
N SER A 610 -25.29 -6.82 -1.69
CA SER A 610 -26.59 -6.41 -2.22
C SER A 610 -27.62 -7.53 -2.08
N ASP A 611 -28.90 -7.18 -1.96
CA ASP A 611 -29.98 -8.16 -1.89
C ASP A 611 -30.00 -9.09 -3.11
N GLN A 612 -29.63 -8.56 -4.28
CA GLN A 612 -29.52 -9.35 -5.51
C GLN A 612 -28.40 -10.39 -5.40
N THR A 613 -27.22 -10.01 -4.90
CA THR A 613 -26.10 -10.95 -4.69
C THR A 613 -26.47 -12.00 -3.65
N LYS A 614 -27.04 -11.60 -2.51
CA LYS A 614 -27.54 -12.51 -1.48
C LYS A 614 -28.49 -13.54 -2.06
N GLN A 615 -29.53 -13.10 -2.78
CA GLN A 615 -30.52 -13.98 -3.39
C GLN A 615 -29.90 -14.98 -4.37
N LYS A 616 -28.96 -14.53 -5.23
CA LYS A 616 -28.26 -15.41 -6.19
C LYS A 616 -27.44 -16.48 -5.47
N ILE A 617 -26.68 -16.10 -4.44
CA ILE A 617 -25.84 -17.03 -3.66
C ILE A 617 -26.74 -18.02 -2.91
N THR A 618 -27.72 -17.54 -2.15
CA THR A 618 -28.68 -18.40 -1.42
C THR A 618 -29.38 -19.38 -2.36
N THR A 619 -29.80 -18.95 -3.55
CA THR A 619 -30.44 -19.83 -4.55
C THR A 619 -29.50 -20.93 -5.05
N ALA A 620 -28.22 -20.63 -5.23
CA ALA A 620 -27.21 -21.63 -5.62
C ALA A 620 -26.95 -22.62 -4.49
N LEU A 621 -26.75 -22.12 -3.26
CA LEU A 621 -26.47 -22.93 -2.07
C LEU A 621 -27.62 -23.89 -1.72
N SER A 622 -28.88 -23.48 -1.92
CA SER A 622 -30.06 -24.35 -1.73
C SER A 622 -30.08 -25.59 -2.62
N LYS A 623 -29.25 -25.64 -3.67
CA LYS A 623 -29.13 -26.81 -4.56
C LYS A 623 -28.05 -27.80 -4.12
N ILE A 624 -27.24 -27.44 -3.11
CA ILE A 624 -26.17 -28.30 -2.59
C ILE A 624 -26.72 -29.04 -1.36
N PRO A 625 -27.06 -30.33 -1.45
CA PRO A 625 -27.56 -31.09 -0.30
C PRO A 625 -26.45 -31.32 0.74
N SER A 626 -26.81 -31.85 1.91
CA SER A 626 -25.80 -32.46 2.78
C SER A 626 -25.23 -33.70 2.09
N ASP A 627 -23.92 -33.85 2.16
CA ASP A 627 -23.19 -35.06 1.80
C ASP A 627 -23.23 -36.10 2.94
N GLU A 628 -23.08 -37.39 2.61
CA GLU A 628 -23.10 -38.46 3.62
C GLU A 628 -21.85 -38.47 4.50
N ASP A 629 -20.69 -38.17 3.92
CA ASP A 629 -19.39 -38.19 4.59
C ASP A 629 -19.02 -36.79 5.10
N ASP A 630 -19.24 -35.76 4.27
CA ASP A 630 -18.78 -34.40 4.54
C ASP A 630 -19.87 -33.46 5.09
N GLY A 631 -21.10 -33.95 5.25
CA GLY A 631 -22.23 -33.14 5.72
C GLY A 631 -22.44 -31.89 4.87
N PHE A 632 -22.50 -30.70 5.48
CA PHE A 632 -22.67 -29.45 4.73
C PHE A 632 -21.37 -28.75 4.31
N LEU A 633 -20.21 -29.39 4.48
CA LEU A 633 -18.92 -28.79 4.13
C LEU A 633 -18.84 -28.31 2.66
N PRO A 634 -19.31 -29.07 1.64
CA PRO A 634 -19.33 -28.58 0.26
C PRO A 634 -20.17 -27.30 0.07
N ARG A 635 -21.25 -27.15 0.83
CA ARG A 635 -22.08 -25.94 0.81
C ARG A 635 -21.34 -24.76 1.44
N VAL A 636 -20.61 -24.99 2.54
CA VAL A 636 -19.75 -23.98 3.18
C VAL A 636 -18.65 -23.50 2.22
N HIS A 637 -17.92 -24.43 1.59
CA HIS A 637 -16.88 -24.09 0.60
C HIS A 637 -17.44 -23.24 -0.55
N LEU A 638 -18.58 -23.65 -1.12
CA LEU A 638 -19.22 -22.90 -2.19
C LEU A 638 -19.69 -21.51 -1.72
N ALA A 639 -20.23 -21.40 -0.50
CA ALA A 639 -20.68 -20.13 0.04
C ALA A 639 -19.54 -19.12 0.17
N ILE A 640 -18.40 -19.54 0.73
CA ILE A 640 -17.20 -18.72 0.87
C ILE A 640 -16.70 -18.27 -0.51
N LEU A 641 -16.53 -19.20 -1.45
CA LEU A 641 -16.06 -18.89 -2.80
C LEU A 641 -17.00 -17.96 -3.55
N MET A 642 -18.32 -18.16 -3.47
CA MET A 642 -19.30 -17.29 -4.13
C MET A 642 -19.31 -15.88 -3.55
N VAL A 643 -19.18 -15.72 -2.23
CA VAL A 643 -19.07 -14.40 -1.60
C VAL A 643 -17.75 -13.74 -2.02
N MET A 644 -16.62 -14.42 -1.86
CA MET A 644 -15.28 -13.88 -2.13
C MET A 644 -14.96 -13.64 -3.61
N SER A 645 -15.76 -14.20 -4.52
CA SER A 645 -15.69 -13.96 -5.97
C SER A 645 -16.71 -12.93 -6.46
N SER A 646 -17.62 -12.47 -5.58
CA SER A 646 -18.66 -11.52 -5.95
C SER A 646 -18.12 -10.09 -6.11
N PRO A 647 -18.67 -9.29 -7.05
CA PRO A 647 -18.31 -7.87 -7.18
C PRO A 647 -18.51 -7.08 -5.88
N ASP A 648 -19.54 -7.41 -5.09
CA ASP A 648 -19.83 -6.75 -3.82
C ASP A 648 -18.72 -6.99 -2.77
N TYR A 649 -18.10 -8.17 -2.75
CA TYR A 649 -16.90 -8.42 -1.94
C TYR A 649 -15.63 -7.83 -2.58
N LEU A 650 -15.54 -7.72 -3.90
CA LEU A 650 -14.36 -7.11 -4.52
C LEU A 650 -14.24 -5.62 -4.17
N VAL A 651 -15.36 -4.91 -3.99
CA VAL A 651 -15.38 -3.51 -3.56
C VAL A 651 -15.40 -3.44 -2.02
N GLN A 652 -14.33 -2.93 -1.42
CA GLN A 652 -14.26 -2.58 -0.01
C GLN A 652 -14.86 -1.20 0.19
N LYS A 653 -16.05 -1.14 0.78
CA LYS A 653 -16.79 0.10 1.00
C LYS A 653 -16.73 0.57 2.43
#